data_AF-A0A5N5QDF6-F1
#
_entry.id   AF-A0A5N5QDF6-F1
#
_cell.length_a   1.000
_cell.length_b   1.000
_cell.length_c   1.000
_cell.angle_alpha   90.00
_cell.angle_beta   90.00
_cell.angle_gamma   90.00
#
_symmetry.space_group_name_H-M   'P 1'
#
loop_
_entity.id
_entity.type
_entity.pdbx_description
1 polymer ?
#
loop_
_entity_poly.entity_id
_entity_poly.type
_entity_poly.pdbx_seq_one_letter_code
_entity_poly.pdbx_strand_id
1 'polypeptide(L)'
;MSAITESTAGAKLGGYEFYHRILKSPKYVVAPMVDQSELAWRILSRRYDAQLAYTPMINTKMFAGNHRRGYQDLNFNIPLGEEGGERDRPLIVQFCGNDPQKLLDSALVVQDHCDAVDINFGCPQDIAKKGYYGSYLQDDWDLVYKLINILHTNLKVPVTAKFRIFSDVNKTIEYAKMMERAGAQIVTCHGRTREQRGTNTGLADWRQIAAVKRALKIPVFANGNILYPDDVRACLEATGADGVMSAEANLYNPAIFAGLPSDSNLTSGPREHTDLALEYLEIVKELKTDTAPSAVKGHLFKLLRPALGRETDLRNQIGKVNPKGNGKGKGYREKRGWVDEYIVIVKELRDRMERDKAITSTVEEKSQNPLPIPHWFAQPYVRPPPQSAPFDPEKWDKKKPIIGNLAANIPAAEPLPCKDCPTEDIAKLDKAEAEIALEELPTSGAKRAATPTAVLDPEAKRPRLDLVDFAPASSREYLYARRVPPSQEGSMPALSREVNIKGSCIHCPTSSTPFLTTMSTSEIDRTELENMIAGKPYSAGDPHIQQVATAQRKKVEEINAEKDEEKREKLIKSFLKCKEDANVAIVMPFFCEYGFNITLEGDVFMGTGCTILDVFTIGERTLIGPNVQIYTPVHPLKPEERNGVQGKEWAKPIKIGKDCWIGGAAIICPGVTIGDGSTVGAGSVVTKDVEPRCLVAGNPARLIKRID
;
A
#
# COMPACT_ATOMS: atom_id res chain seq x y z
N MET A 1 44.74 16.25 51.90
CA MET A 1 43.39 15.64 51.99
C MET A 1 43.14 14.83 50.73
N SER A 2 42.24 13.84 50.79
CA SER A 2 42.10 12.77 49.78
C SER A 2 41.84 13.28 48.36
N ALA A 3 42.40 12.57 47.37
CA ALA A 3 41.87 12.57 46.02
C ALA A 3 40.52 11.81 45.98
N ILE A 4 39.64 12.24 45.08
CA ILE A 4 38.45 11.52 44.59
C ILE A 4 38.41 11.87 43.09
N THR A 5 39.07 11.15 42.19
CA THR A 5 38.68 9.88 41.53
C THR A 5 37.33 9.90 40.82
N GLU A 6 37.36 9.43 39.57
CA GLU A 6 36.24 9.01 38.72
C GLU A 6 35.32 10.10 38.11
N SER A 7 35.78 10.61 36.96
CA SER A 7 34.91 11.09 35.89
C SER A 7 34.04 9.93 35.38
N THR A 8 32.80 9.82 35.86
CA THR A 8 31.78 8.99 35.22
C THR A 8 31.56 9.48 33.80
N ALA A 9 31.74 8.58 32.81
CA ALA A 9 31.38 8.89 31.43
C ALA A 9 29.88 9.23 31.40
N GLY A 10 29.55 10.45 30.96
CA GLY A 10 28.22 11.02 31.14
C GLY A 10 27.12 10.11 30.61
N ALA A 11 26.17 9.75 31.49
CA ALA A 11 25.08 8.86 31.13
C ALA A 11 24.28 9.41 29.94
N LYS A 12 23.97 8.53 28.98
CA LYS A 12 23.20 8.90 27.79
C LYS A 12 21.80 9.40 28.19
N LEU A 13 21.43 10.59 27.72
CA LEU A 13 20.20 11.28 28.12
C LEU A 13 18.94 10.43 27.89
N GLY A 14 17.95 10.54 28.78
CA GLY A 14 16.65 9.90 28.60
C GLY A 14 15.91 10.41 27.36
N GLY A 15 14.89 9.68 26.87
CA GLY A 15 14.20 10.01 25.61
C GLY A 15 13.65 11.44 25.52
N TYR A 16 12.82 11.85 26.49
CA TYR A 16 12.32 13.23 26.56
C TYR A 16 13.43 14.25 26.86
N GLU A 17 14.42 13.87 27.67
CA GLU A 17 15.52 14.76 28.00
C GLU A 17 16.35 15.12 26.76
N PHE A 18 16.70 14.11 25.93
CA PHE A 18 17.32 14.30 24.63
C PHE A 18 16.47 15.18 23.71
N TYR A 19 15.18 14.85 23.58
CA TYR A 19 14.24 15.58 22.74
C TYR A 19 14.12 17.06 23.13
N HIS A 20 13.99 17.37 24.43
CA HIS A 20 13.88 18.75 24.90
C HIS A 20 15.23 19.50 24.91
N ARG A 21 16.29 18.90 25.47
CA ARG A 21 17.57 19.60 25.70
C ARG A 21 18.43 19.73 24.45
N ILE A 22 18.51 18.68 23.64
CA ILE A 22 19.39 18.62 22.46
C ILE A 22 18.61 19.01 21.20
N LEU A 23 17.52 18.30 20.89
CA LEU A 23 16.76 18.55 19.65
C LEU A 23 15.89 19.82 19.69
N LYS A 24 15.65 20.39 20.88
CA LYS A 24 14.78 21.56 21.13
C LYS A 24 13.29 21.32 20.84
N SER A 25 12.81 20.12 21.14
CA SER A 25 11.40 19.71 21.03
C SER A 25 10.78 19.84 19.63
N PRO A 26 11.43 19.32 18.56
CA PRO A 26 10.98 19.52 17.19
C PRO A 26 9.58 18.93 16.97
N LYS A 27 8.72 19.72 16.31
CA LYS A 27 7.39 19.33 15.83
C LYS A 27 7.38 18.99 14.34
N TYR A 28 8.27 19.62 13.57
CA TYR A 28 8.27 19.55 12.10
C TYR A 28 9.49 18.77 11.59
N VAL A 29 9.25 17.54 11.14
CA VAL A 29 10.31 16.57 10.83
C VAL A 29 10.29 16.16 9.36
N VAL A 30 11.45 16.23 8.69
CA VAL A 30 11.65 15.70 7.33
C VAL A 30 12.06 14.23 7.40
N ALA A 31 11.33 13.37 6.70
CA ALA A 31 11.54 11.93 6.71
C ALA A 31 12.84 11.49 6.00
N PRO A 32 13.40 10.33 6.38
CA PRO A 32 14.44 9.67 5.61
C PRO A 32 13.85 9.14 4.29
N MET A 33 14.42 9.57 3.16
CA MET A 33 13.93 9.22 1.82
C MET A 33 15.13 8.88 0.90
N VAL A 34 15.14 7.66 0.38
CA VAL A 34 16.24 7.16 -0.48
C VAL A 34 16.39 8.04 -1.73
N ASP A 35 17.59 8.56 -1.95
CA ASP A 35 17.95 9.48 -3.05
C ASP A 35 17.09 10.77 -3.08
N GLN A 36 16.46 11.14 -1.95
CA GLN A 36 15.45 12.21 -1.87
C GLN A 36 15.42 12.98 -0.52
N SER A 37 16.32 12.71 0.43
CA SER A 37 16.51 13.53 1.64
C SER A 37 18.00 13.84 1.87
N GLU A 38 18.73 14.00 0.78
CA GLU A 38 20.14 14.42 0.75
C GLU A 38 20.32 15.86 1.26
N LEU A 39 21.56 16.26 1.58
CA LEU A 39 21.88 17.54 2.23
C LEU A 39 21.20 18.77 1.60
N ALA A 40 21.22 18.87 0.26
CA ALA A 40 20.57 19.98 -0.45
C ALA A 40 19.06 20.09 -0.13
N TRP A 41 18.36 18.95 -0.09
CA TRP A 41 16.93 18.89 0.21
C TRP A 41 16.63 19.19 1.69
N ARG A 42 17.52 18.76 2.60
CA ARG A 42 17.42 19.07 4.04
C ARG A 42 17.61 20.56 4.29
N ILE A 43 18.62 21.18 3.68
CA ILE A 43 18.85 22.64 3.75
C ILE A 43 17.64 23.40 3.21
N LEU A 44 17.12 23.04 2.03
CA LEU A 44 15.91 23.66 1.47
C LEU A 44 14.73 23.56 2.44
N SER A 45 14.45 22.37 2.96
CA SER A 45 13.34 22.17 3.89
C SER A 45 13.52 22.97 5.19
N ARG A 46 14.76 23.15 5.67
CA ARG A 46 15.07 23.99 6.84
C ARG A 46 14.83 25.48 6.60
N ARG A 47 15.06 25.98 5.38
CA ARG A 47 14.67 27.34 4.99
C ARG A 47 13.15 27.57 5.02
N TYR A 48 12.36 26.49 5.15
CA TYR A 48 10.91 26.52 5.32
C TYR A 48 10.44 25.76 6.58
N ASP A 49 11.07 26.07 7.73
CA ASP A 49 10.66 25.66 9.08
C ASP A 49 10.73 24.15 9.42
N ALA A 50 11.41 23.33 8.62
CA ALA A 50 11.78 21.99 9.08
C ALA A 50 12.79 22.07 10.25
N GLN A 51 12.37 21.62 11.43
CA GLN A 51 13.18 21.70 12.65
C GLN A 51 14.16 20.52 12.77
N LEU A 52 13.75 19.34 12.34
CA LEU A 52 14.55 18.11 12.38
C LEU A 52 14.53 17.44 11.01
N ALA A 53 15.67 16.87 10.60
CA ALA A 53 15.78 16.15 9.33
C ALA A 53 16.53 14.83 9.49
N TYR A 54 16.25 13.90 8.60
CA TYR A 54 16.89 12.60 8.52
C TYR A 54 17.65 12.44 7.20
N THR A 55 18.82 11.79 7.25
CA THR A 55 19.54 11.38 6.03
C THR A 55 18.70 10.40 5.17
N PRO A 56 19.07 10.15 3.91
CA PRO A 56 18.59 8.98 3.21
C PRO A 56 18.95 7.70 3.99
N MET A 57 18.23 6.61 3.74
CA MET A 57 18.48 5.31 4.38
C MET A 57 19.79 4.70 3.86
N ILE A 58 20.84 4.67 4.69
CA ILE A 58 22.19 4.18 4.34
C ILE A 58 22.33 2.68 4.62
N ASN A 59 22.87 1.90 3.68
CA ASN A 59 23.02 0.45 3.88
C ASN A 59 24.30 0.10 4.66
N THR A 60 24.17 -0.52 5.84
CA THR A 60 25.31 -0.81 6.72
C THR A 60 26.33 -1.76 6.10
N LYS A 61 25.89 -2.79 5.36
CA LYS A 61 26.79 -3.72 4.67
C LYS A 61 27.63 -3.05 3.57
N MET A 62 27.18 -1.92 3.04
CA MET A 62 27.94 -1.13 2.06
C MET A 62 28.77 -0.01 2.69
N PHE A 63 28.36 0.49 3.86
CA PHE A 63 28.99 1.59 4.59
C PHE A 63 30.10 1.13 5.55
N ALA A 64 29.99 -0.07 6.12
CA ALA A 64 30.99 -0.62 7.04
C ALA A 64 32.32 -0.95 6.32
N GLY A 65 33.43 -0.56 6.97
CA GLY A 65 34.80 -0.94 6.60
C GLY A 65 35.53 -0.02 5.62
N ASN A 66 36.85 0.08 5.78
CA ASN A 66 37.73 1.02 5.05
C ASN A 66 37.82 0.81 3.53
N HIS A 67 37.34 -0.33 3.01
CA HIS A 67 37.50 -0.73 1.60
C HIS A 67 36.56 0.00 0.62
N ARG A 68 35.64 0.84 1.11
CA ARG A 68 34.63 1.53 0.28
C ARG A 68 34.43 3.01 0.67
N ARG A 69 35.51 3.78 0.87
CA ARG A 69 35.43 5.25 1.04
C ARG A 69 34.44 5.90 0.07
N GLY A 70 34.52 5.53 -1.22
CA GLY A 70 33.60 6.04 -2.24
C GLY A 70 32.10 5.74 -2.05
N TYR A 71 31.68 4.80 -1.20
CA TYR A 71 30.26 4.66 -0.79
C TYR A 71 29.94 5.52 0.44
N GLN A 72 30.85 5.61 1.42
CA GLN A 72 30.71 6.52 2.57
C GLN A 72 30.60 7.96 2.07
N ASP A 73 31.59 8.43 1.31
CA ASP A 73 31.67 9.77 0.70
C ASP A 73 30.47 10.13 -0.21
N LEU A 74 29.72 9.12 -0.67
CA LEU A 74 28.53 9.28 -1.52
C LEU A 74 27.19 9.34 -0.75
N ASN A 75 27.16 8.88 0.50
CA ASN A 75 25.93 8.79 1.30
C ASN A 75 26.00 9.59 2.60
N PHE A 76 27.22 9.92 3.08
CA PHE A 76 27.48 10.81 4.20
C PHE A 76 28.95 11.32 4.14
N ASN A 77 29.17 12.48 3.54
CA ASN A 77 30.51 12.99 3.24
C ASN A 77 31.14 13.75 4.42
N ILE A 78 31.80 13.00 5.31
CA ILE A 78 32.51 13.56 6.46
C ILE A 78 33.66 14.51 6.06
N PRO A 79 34.55 14.19 5.08
CA PRO A 79 35.71 15.04 4.78
C PRO A 79 35.40 16.47 4.33
N LEU A 80 34.23 16.72 3.74
CA LEU A 80 33.81 18.05 3.32
C LEU A 80 33.11 18.87 4.43
N GLY A 81 32.71 18.22 5.53
CA GLY A 81 32.21 18.85 6.75
C GLY A 81 30.82 19.48 6.68
N GLU A 82 30.07 19.27 5.60
CA GLU A 82 28.71 19.86 5.45
C GLU A 82 27.60 18.90 5.87
N GLU A 83 27.72 17.60 5.58
CA GLU A 83 26.84 16.55 6.10
C GLU A 83 27.04 16.44 7.63
N GLY A 84 25.99 16.72 8.40
CA GLY A 84 26.09 16.84 9.86
C GLY A 84 26.71 18.15 10.38
N GLY A 85 26.98 19.12 9.50
CA GLY A 85 27.48 20.45 9.84
C GLY A 85 26.39 21.42 10.33
N GLU A 86 26.77 22.67 10.62
CA GLU A 86 25.90 23.70 11.21
C GLU A 86 24.58 23.89 10.45
N ARG A 87 24.62 23.96 9.10
CA ARG A 87 23.43 24.12 8.24
C ARG A 87 22.50 22.91 8.19
N ASP A 88 22.94 21.77 8.72
CA ASP A 88 22.28 20.47 8.56
C ASP A 88 21.74 19.90 9.88
N ARG A 89 22.20 20.41 11.03
CA ARG A 89 21.74 20.00 12.37
C ARG A 89 20.47 20.75 12.82
N PRO A 90 19.66 20.18 13.73
CA PRO A 90 19.81 18.84 14.34
C PRO A 90 19.49 17.71 13.35
N LEU A 91 20.38 16.72 13.22
CA LEU A 91 20.36 15.68 12.19
C LEU A 91 20.30 14.28 12.80
N ILE A 92 19.48 13.40 12.21
CA ILE A 92 19.47 11.98 12.53
C ILE A 92 19.91 11.15 11.32
N VAL A 93 20.94 10.32 11.49
CA VAL A 93 21.48 9.47 10.41
C VAL A 93 20.77 8.12 10.44
N GLN A 94 20.03 7.78 9.38
CA GLN A 94 19.30 6.51 9.30
C GLN A 94 20.10 5.42 8.58
N PHE A 95 20.24 4.27 9.23
CA PHE A 95 20.79 3.06 8.63
C PHE A 95 19.73 1.99 8.32
N CYS A 96 20.06 1.07 7.42
CA CYS A 96 19.37 -0.19 7.23
C CYS A 96 20.34 -1.38 7.12
N GLY A 97 19.96 -2.49 7.73
CA GLY A 97 20.73 -3.72 7.77
C GLY A 97 20.14 -4.71 8.77
N ASN A 98 20.77 -5.87 8.88
CA ASN A 98 20.34 -7.01 9.70
C ASN A 98 21.52 -7.70 10.42
N ASP A 99 22.65 -7.02 10.47
CA ASP A 99 23.89 -7.47 11.09
C ASP A 99 24.24 -6.46 12.20
N PRO A 100 24.10 -6.83 13.49
CA PRO A 100 24.35 -5.93 14.61
C PRO A 100 25.76 -5.32 14.61
N GLN A 101 26.79 -6.10 14.26
CA GLN A 101 28.16 -5.61 14.27
C GLN A 101 28.40 -4.62 13.13
N LYS A 102 27.98 -4.94 11.89
CA LYS A 102 28.13 -3.99 10.76
C LYS A 102 27.30 -2.72 10.96
N LEU A 103 26.17 -2.80 11.66
CA LEU A 103 25.39 -1.63 12.07
C LEU A 103 26.17 -0.77 13.07
N LEU A 104 26.77 -1.37 14.11
CA LEU A 104 27.63 -0.66 15.05
C LEU A 104 28.85 -0.03 14.37
N ASP A 105 29.57 -0.79 13.55
CA ASP A 105 30.75 -0.31 12.81
C ASP A 105 30.40 0.90 11.92
N SER A 106 29.23 0.88 11.29
CA SER A 106 28.73 1.99 10.46
C SER A 106 28.34 3.20 11.30
N ALA A 107 27.70 2.97 12.44
CA ALA A 107 27.21 4.04 13.31
C ALA A 107 28.34 4.74 14.06
N LEU A 108 29.40 4.02 14.46
CA LEU A 108 30.59 4.58 15.11
C LEU A 108 31.31 5.61 14.22
N VAL A 109 31.25 5.47 12.89
CA VAL A 109 31.83 6.41 11.91
C VAL A 109 31.08 7.75 11.87
N VAL A 110 29.77 7.77 12.11
CA VAL A 110 28.93 8.98 12.00
C VAL A 110 28.54 9.59 13.34
N GLN A 111 28.85 8.93 14.47
CA GLN A 111 28.32 9.31 15.80
C GLN A 111 28.68 10.76 16.18
N ASP A 112 29.89 11.21 15.89
CA ASP A 112 30.36 12.56 16.24
C ASP A 112 29.89 13.63 15.21
N HIS A 113 29.14 13.20 14.17
CA HIS A 113 28.61 14.02 13.08
C HIS A 113 27.06 14.05 13.02
N CYS A 114 26.36 13.51 14.02
CA CYS A 114 24.90 13.55 14.10
C CYS A 114 24.40 13.77 15.53
N ASP A 115 23.10 14.02 15.70
CA ASP A 115 22.45 14.16 17.02
C ASP A 115 21.85 12.84 17.50
N ALA A 116 21.53 11.93 16.59
CA ALA A 116 21.18 10.54 16.87
C ALA A 116 21.42 9.65 15.64
N VAL A 117 21.44 8.34 15.88
CA VAL A 117 21.38 7.30 14.83
C VAL A 117 20.00 6.66 14.82
N ASP A 118 19.41 6.46 13.64
CA ASP A 118 18.12 5.77 13.46
C ASP A 118 18.29 4.42 12.75
N ILE A 119 17.43 3.47 13.08
CA ILE A 119 17.34 2.18 12.38
C ILE A 119 16.00 2.09 11.63
N ASN A 120 16.08 1.81 10.33
CA ASN A 120 14.91 1.61 9.49
C ASN A 120 14.30 0.20 9.68
N PHE A 121 13.10 0.17 10.27
CA PHE A 121 12.21 -1.00 10.36
C PHE A 121 10.90 -0.78 9.57
N GLY A 122 10.88 0.17 8.63
CA GLY A 122 9.65 0.65 7.98
C GLY A 122 9.66 0.68 6.46
N CYS A 123 10.80 0.43 5.81
CA CYS A 123 10.93 0.40 4.35
C CYS A 123 10.34 -0.91 3.78
N PRO A 124 9.26 -0.86 2.97
CA PRO A 124 8.61 -2.05 2.44
C PRO A 124 9.02 -2.34 1.00
N GLN A 125 10.12 -1.78 0.51
CA GLN A 125 10.53 -1.92 -0.90
C GLN A 125 11.15 -3.30 -1.17
N ASP A 126 11.11 -3.77 -2.41
CA ASP A 126 11.63 -5.10 -2.77
C ASP A 126 13.15 -5.23 -2.56
N ILE A 127 13.90 -4.12 -2.55
CA ILE A 127 15.32 -4.12 -2.18
C ILE A 127 15.53 -4.40 -0.68
N ALA A 128 14.59 -3.95 0.18
CA ALA A 128 14.56 -4.29 1.60
C ALA A 128 14.14 -5.74 1.83
N LYS A 129 13.22 -6.27 1.00
CA LYS A 129 12.88 -7.70 0.98
C LYS A 129 14.10 -8.55 0.65
N LYS A 130 14.78 -8.24 -0.46
CA LYS A 130 15.97 -8.99 -0.94
C LYS A 130 17.15 -8.91 0.02
N GLY A 131 17.33 -7.78 0.71
CA GLY A 131 18.38 -7.60 1.71
C GLY A 131 18.01 -8.04 3.12
N TYR A 132 16.77 -8.48 3.35
CA TYR A 132 16.18 -8.79 4.65
C TYR A 132 16.41 -7.68 5.70
N TYR A 133 15.94 -6.47 5.40
CA TYR A 133 15.94 -5.31 6.31
C TYR A 133 14.64 -4.50 6.19
N GLY A 134 14.50 -3.38 6.90
CA GLY A 134 13.30 -2.55 6.82
C GLY A 134 12.10 -3.24 7.45
N SER A 135 10.92 -3.13 6.84
CA SER A 135 9.70 -3.76 7.39
C SER A 135 9.69 -5.30 7.31
N TYR A 136 10.73 -5.92 6.76
CA TYR A 136 10.89 -7.38 6.75
C TYR A 136 11.54 -7.91 8.04
N LEU A 137 12.05 -7.03 8.91
CA LEU A 137 12.52 -7.37 10.26
C LEU A 137 11.40 -7.35 11.31
N GLN A 138 10.20 -6.90 10.97
CA GLN A 138 9.09 -6.77 11.94
C GLN A 138 8.57 -8.12 12.45
N ASP A 139 8.93 -9.20 11.76
CA ASP A 139 8.61 -10.58 12.16
C ASP A 139 9.72 -11.22 13.02
N ASP A 140 10.90 -10.58 13.16
CA ASP A 140 12.05 -11.05 13.95
C ASP A 140 12.39 -10.05 15.08
N TRP A 141 11.68 -10.19 16.20
CA TRP A 141 11.74 -9.24 17.31
C TRP A 141 13.07 -9.31 18.07
N ASP A 142 13.68 -10.50 18.15
CA ASP A 142 14.98 -10.70 18.78
C ASP A 142 16.09 -9.98 18.01
N LEU A 143 16.07 -10.03 16.68
CA LEU A 143 17.03 -9.29 15.86
C LEU A 143 16.80 -7.79 15.95
N VAL A 144 15.55 -7.31 15.92
CA VAL A 144 15.23 -5.89 16.12
C VAL A 144 15.74 -5.39 17.47
N TYR A 145 15.52 -6.15 18.55
CA TYR A 145 16.06 -5.85 19.87
C TYR A 145 17.60 -5.76 19.85
N LYS A 146 18.28 -6.76 19.28
CA LYS A 146 19.76 -6.79 19.19
C LYS A 146 20.32 -5.61 18.39
N LEU A 147 19.67 -5.23 17.29
CA LEU A 147 20.07 -4.10 16.44
C LEU A 147 19.96 -2.76 17.16
N ILE A 148 18.89 -2.52 17.93
CA ILE A 148 18.74 -1.30 18.74
C ILE A 148 19.72 -1.32 19.92
N ASN A 149 19.77 -2.44 20.64
CA ASN A 149 20.48 -2.53 21.91
C ASN A 149 22.01 -2.44 21.76
N ILE A 150 22.59 -3.01 20.69
CA ILE A 150 24.03 -2.86 20.42
C ILE A 150 24.42 -1.40 20.18
N LEU A 151 23.59 -0.63 19.48
CA LEU A 151 23.83 0.81 19.29
C LEU A 151 23.60 1.59 20.58
N HIS A 152 22.54 1.28 21.33
CA HIS A 152 22.21 2.00 22.56
C HIS A 152 23.34 1.89 23.58
N THR A 153 23.93 0.70 23.72
CA THR A 153 25.01 0.40 24.69
C THR A 153 26.39 0.91 24.26
N ASN A 154 26.68 1.05 22.96
CA ASN A 154 28.05 1.35 22.48
C ASN A 154 28.23 2.75 21.85
N LEU A 155 27.18 3.42 21.36
CA LEU A 155 27.31 4.78 20.83
C LEU A 155 27.30 5.82 21.95
N LYS A 156 27.96 6.97 21.75
CA LYS A 156 27.77 8.15 22.62
C LYS A 156 26.40 8.81 22.38
N VAL A 157 25.99 8.89 21.10
CA VAL A 157 24.73 9.53 20.71
C VAL A 157 23.49 8.66 20.95
N PRO A 158 22.31 9.27 21.10
CA PRO A 158 21.02 8.59 21.14
C PRO A 158 20.72 7.68 19.95
N VAL A 159 19.88 6.67 20.21
CA VAL A 159 19.37 5.75 19.20
C VAL A 159 17.87 5.96 19.02
N THR A 160 17.42 5.94 17.77
CA THR A 160 16.02 6.10 17.38
C THR A 160 15.61 4.98 16.41
N ALA A 161 14.30 4.77 16.24
CA ALA A 161 13.80 3.71 15.36
C ALA A 161 12.55 4.13 14.60
N LYS A 162 12.53 3.94 13.28
CA LYS A 162 11.37 4.20 12.42
C LYS A 162 10.73 2.91 11.92
N PHE A 163 9.47 2.67 12.29
CA PHE A 163 8.75 1.42 12.01
C PHE A 163 7.38 1.63 11.36
N ARG A 164 6.73 0.52 10.98
CA ARG A 164 5.34 0.45 10.45
C ARG A 164 4.42 -0.29 11.41
N ILE A 165 3.14 0.04 11.44
CA ILE A 165 2.16 -0.68 12.27
C ILE A 165 1.88 -2.11 11.76
N PHE A 166 1.35 -2.97 12.63
CA PHE A 166 0.66 -4.21 12.23
C PHE A 166 -0.83 -3.93 12.00
N SER A 167 -1.56 -4.93 11.52
CA SER A 167 -3.03 -4.89 11.46
C SER A 167 -3.67 -4.86 12.86
N ASP A 168 -3.08 -5.59 13.82
CA ASP A 168 -3.48 -5.56 15.23
C ASP A 168 -2.72 -4.47 16.00
N VAL A 169 -3.49 -3.58 16.64
CA VAL A 169 -3.00 -2.49 17.48
C VAL A 169 -2.23 -2.98 18.71
N ASN A 170 -2.59 -4.14 19.29
CA ASN A 170 -1.89 -4.67 20.46
C ASN A 170 -0.49 -5.16 20.08
N LYS A 171 -0.36 -5.90 18.97
CA LYS A 171 0.94 -6.26 18.39
C LYS A 171 1.79 -5.03 18.04
N THR A 172 1.17 -3.96 17.50
CA THR A 172 1.84 -2.67 17.27
C THR A 172 2.39 -2.05 18.55
N ILE A 173 1.59 -2.02 19.63
CA ILE A 173 2.01 -1.48 20.93
C ILE A 173 3.16 -2.29 21.53
N GLU A 174 3.06 -3.62 21.58
CA GLU A 174 4.10 -4.46 22.19
C GLU A 174 5.41 -4.45 21.40
N TYR A 175 5.34 -4.32 20.08
CA TYR A 175 6.52 -4.12 19.24
C TYR A 175 7.21 -2.78 19.54
N ALA A 176 6.43 -1.71 19.71
CA ALA A 176 6.96 -0.39 20.05
C ALA A 176 7.57 -0.36 21.48
N LYS A 177 6.93 -1.02 22.46
CA LYS A 177 7.49 -1.21 23.81
C LYS A 177 8.75 -2.05 23.81
N MET A 178 8.87 -3.04 22.92
CA MET A 178 10.10 -3.80 22.75
C MET A 178 11.24 -2.91 22.24
N MET A 179 10.99 -2.00 21.30
CA MET A 179 11.99 -1.01 20.85
C MET A 179 12.43 -0.06 21.97
N GLU A 180 11.49 0.43 22.79
CA GLU A 180 11.77 1.23 23.99
C GLU A 180 12.68 0.45 24.97
N ARG A 181 12.31 -0.79 25.31
CA ARG A 181 13.13 -1.67 26.18
C ARG A 181 14.51 -1.98 25.61
N ALA A 182 14.63 -2.07 24.29
CA ALA A 182 15.92 -2.30 23.62
C ALA A 182 16.87 -1.08 23.72
N GLY A 183 16.33 0.12 23.99
CA GLY A 183 17.10 1.35 24.15
C GLY A 183 16.81 2.44 23.11
N ALA A 184 15.73 2.34 22.33
CA ALA A 184 15.30 3.44 21.47
C ALA A 184 14.82 4.62 22.35
N GLN A 185 15.33 5.81 22.09
CA GLN A 185 15.05 7.05 22.85
C GLN A 185 13.99 7.93 22.17
N ILE A 186 13.74 7.71 20.88
CA ILE A 186 12.58 8.22 20.12
C ILE A 186 12.16 7.12 19.15
N VAL A 187 10.85 6.92 18.96
CA VAL A 187 10.34 6.07 17.87
C VAL A 187 9.49 6.87 16.89
N THR A 188 9.62 6.58 15.60
CA THR A 188 8.73 7.13 14.57
C THR A 188 7.76 6.04 14.11
N CYS A 189 6.48 6.22 14.40
CA CYS A 189 5.42 5.30 14.02
C CYS A 189 4.80 5.71 12.68
N HIS A 190 5.04 4.93 11.62
CA HIS A 190 4.30 5.06 10.38
C HIS A 190 3.00 4.26 10.49
N GLY A 191 1.86 4.96 10.54
CA GLY A 191 0.51 4.38 10.62
C GLY A 191 0.06 3.56 9.39
N ARG A 192 0.97 2.96 8.60
CA ARG A 192 0.63 2.04 7.51
C ARG A 192 1.32 0.70 7.74
N THR A 193 0.64 -0.41 7.42
CA THR A 193 1.26 -1.74 7.41
C THR A 193 2.31 -1.87 6.31
N ARG A 194 3.13 -2.93 6.34
CA ARG A 194 4.10 -3.24 5.27
C ARG A 194 3.43 -3.40 3.90
N GLU A 195 2.25 -3.99 3.88
CA GLU A 195 1.47 -4.32 2.69
C GLU A 195 0.84 -3.08 2.05
N GLN A 196 0.61 -2.03 2.84
CA GLN A 196 0.18 -0.70 2.38
C GLN A 196 1.33 0.06 1.68
N ARG A 197 1.63 -0.38 0.45
CA ARG A 197 2.66 0.15 -0.45
C ARG A 197 2.16 0.24 -1.91
N GLY A 198 2.76 1.11 -2.72
CA GLY A 198 2.45 1.22 -4.15
C GLY A 198 1.01 1.69 -4.42
N THR A 199 0.28 0.98 -5.27
CA THR A 199 -1.17 1.21 -5.51
C THR A 199 -2.01 1.02 -4.25
N ASN A 200 -1.55 0.16 -3.33
CA ASN A 200 -2.30 -0.24 -2.13
C ASN A 200 -1.94 0.65 -0.90
N THR A 201 -1.34 1.82 -1.13
CA THR A 201 -0.81 2.68 -0.05
C THR A 201 -1.88 3.10 0.97
N GLY A 202 -3.11 3.38 0.53
CA GLY A 202 -4.24 3.73 1.41
C GLY A 202 -3.98 4.92 2.35
N LEU A 203 -4.84 5.10 3.35
CA LEU A 203 -4.63 6.05 4.45
C LEU A 203 -3.78 5.42 5.54
N ALA A 204 -2.99 6.25 6.22
CA ALA A 204 -2.38 5.90 7.50
C ALA A 204 -3.42 5.96 8.63
N ASP A 205 -3.37 5.00 9.55
CA ASP A 205 -4.18 4.90 10.75
C ASP A 205 -3.53 5.71 11.90
N TRP A 206 -4.07 6.90 12.16
CA TRP A 206 -3.65 7.74 13.28
C TRP A 206 -4.15 7.23 14.64
N ARG A 207 -5.20 6.37 14.70
CA ARG A 207 -5.70 5.79 15.95
C ARG A 207 -4.66 4.83 16.55
N GLN A 208 -3.98 4.04 15.71
CA GLN A 208 -2.84 3.21 16.16
C GLN A 208 -1.62 4.04 16.60
N ILE A 209 -1.29 5.13 15.90
CA ILE A 209 -0.21 6.03 16.33
C ILE A 209 -0.53 6.62 17.72
N ALA A 210 -1.77 7.05 17.95
CA ALA A 210 -2.23 7.54 19.25
C ALA A 210 -2.13 6.46 20.35
N ALA A 211 -2.42 5.20 20.01
CA ALA A 211 -2.30 4.08 20.94
C ALA A 211 -0.83 3.79 21.32
N VAL A 212 0.09 3.84 20.35
CA VAL A 212 1.54 3.77 20.61
C VAL A 212 2.00 4.93 21.49
N LYS A 213 1.60 6.17 21.17
CA LYS A 213 1.98 7.36 21.94
C LYS A 213 1.52 7.30 23.40
N ARG A 214 0.32 6.79 23.68
CA ARG A 214 -0.16 6.58 25.06
C ARG A 214 0.56 5.46 25.81
N ALA A 215 1.14 4.50 25.10
CA ALA A 215 1.75 3.31 25.70
C ALA A 215 3.24 3.46 26.04
N LEU A 216 3.94 4.45 25.47
CA LEU A 216 5.38 4.66 25.63
C LEU A 216 5.73 5.83 26.56
N LYS A 217 6.91 5.76 27.16
CA LYS A 217 7.53 6.78 28.03
C LYS A 217 8.63 7.56 27.32
N ILE A 218 8.84 7.31 26.03
CA ILE A 218 9.72 8.06 25.13
C ILE A 218 8.91 8.90 24.12
N PRO A 219 9.51 9.93 23.51
CA PRO A 219 8.90 10.64 22.40
C PRO A 219 8.53 9.74 21.22
N VAL A 220 7.40 10.05 20.60
CA VAL A 220 6.85 9.38 19.42
C VAL A 220 6.61 10.41 18.32
N PHE A 221 7.15 10.17 17.13
CA PHE A 221 6.81 10.94 15.93
C PHE A 221 5.75 10.21 15.09
N ALA A 222 4.70 10.93 14.72
CA ALA A 222 3.66 10.45 13.81
C ALA A 222 4.14 10.56 12.36
N ASN A 223 3.86 9.54 11.53
CA ASN A 223 4.20 9.58 10.10
C ASN A 223 3.07 9.00 9.24
N GLY A 224 2.70 9.74 8.18
CA GLY A 224 1.68 9.35 7.20
C GLY A 224 0.48 10.32 7.18
N ASN A 225 -0.05 10.57 5.98
CA ASN A 225 -1.16 11.51 5.67
C ASN A 225 -0.86 12.99 5.95
N ILE A 226 0.40 13.42 5.84
CA ILE A 226 0.80 14.83 6.02
C ILE A 226 1.04 15.45 4.66
N LEU A 227 -0.03 15.89 3.98
CA LEU A 227 0.00 16.41 2.61
C LEU A 227 -0.07 17.94 2.58
N TYR A 228 -0.81 18.54 3.50
CA TYR A 228 -1.02 19.98 3.64
C TYR A 228 -0.54 20.49 5.00
N PRO A 229 -0.31 21.81 5.16
CA PRO A 229 0.07 22.38 6.47
C PRO A 229 -0.96 22.09 7.58
N ASP A 230 -2.26 22.07 7.26
CA ASP A 230 -3.31 21.76 8.24
C ASP A 230 -3.30 20.30 8.71
N ASP A 231 -2.81 19.35 7.89
CA ASP A 231 -2.66 17.95 8.30
C ASP A 231 -1.65 17.81 9.46
N VAL A 232 -0.69 18.74 9.59
CA VAL A 232 0.29 18.75 10.67
C VAL A 232 -0.40 18.99 12.01
N ARG A 233 -1.28 19.99 12.09
CA ARG A 233 -2.06 20.29 13.29
C ARG A 233 -3.03 19.15 13.60
N ALA A 234 -3.81 18.72 12.61
CA ALA A 234 -4.78 17.65 12.77
C ALA A 234 -4.13 16.31 13.21
N CYS A 235 -2.93 16.00 12.72
CA CYS A 235 -2.20 14.80 13.12
C CYS A 235 -1.69 14.91 14.57
N LEU A 236 -1.11 16.06 14.97
CA LEU A 236 -0.67 16.28 16.36
C LEU A 236 -1.85 16.16 17.33
N GLU A 237 -2.99 16.79 17.03
CA GLU A 237 -4.21 16.73 17.84
C GLU A 237 -4.78 15.30 17.94
N ALA A 238 -4.90 14.60 16.81
CA ALA A 238 -5.48 13.25 16.78
C ALA A 238 -4.58 12.16 17.40
N THR A 239 -3.26 12.35 17.37
CA THR A 239 -2.29 11.34 17.85
C THR A 239 -1.72 11.65 19.23
N GLY A 240 -1.69 12.91 19.65
CA GLY A 240 -0.90 13.39 20.79
C GLY A 240 0.61 13.22 20.60
N ALA A 241 1.08 12.94 19.38
CA ALA A 241 2.49 12.70 19.10
C ALA A 241 3.37 13.93 19.39
N ASP A 242 4.63 13.71 19.73
CA ASP A 242 5.55 14.80 20.05
C ASP A 242 6.00 15.56 18.80
N GLY A 243 5.90 14.94 17.62
CA GLY A 243 6.22 15.59 16.36
C GLY A 243 5.58 14.85 15.18
N VAL A 244 5.54 15.54 14.04
CA VAL A 244 4.99 15.04 12.79
C VAL A 244 6.10 14.98 11.75
N MET A 245 6.23 13.81 11.13
CA MET A 245 7.18 13.56 10.07
C MET A 245 6.48 13.53 8.70
N SER A 246 6.85 14.44 7.81
CA SER A 246 6.40 14.42 6.40
C SER A 246 7.44 13.75 5.51
N ALA A 247 6.96 13.00 4.51
CA ALA A 247 7.78 12.20 3.59
C ALA A 247 7.47 12.57 2.13
N GLU A 248 6.78 11.69 1.39
CA GLU A 248 6.47 11.88 -0.05
C GLU A 248 5.87 13.26 -0.35
N ALA A 249 5.01 13.81 0.51
CA ALA A 249 4.42 15.14 0.34
C ALA A 249 5.42 16.30 0.45
N ASN A 250 6.40 16.22 1.35
CA ASN A 250 7.47 17.23 1.45
C ASN A 250 8.25 17.32 0.12
N LEU A 251 8.39 16.23 -0.64
CA LEU A 251 9.01 16.24 -1.98
C LEU A 251 8.20 16.98 -3.06
N TYR A 252 6.90 17.21 -2.82
CA TYR A 252 6.04 18.02 -3.69
C TYR A 252 5.86 19.45 -3.17
N ASN A 253 6.05 19.66 -1.86
CA ASN A 253 6.07 20.97 -1.22
C ASN A 253 7.06 20.97 -0.03
N PRO A 254 8.33 21.35 -0.22
CA PRO A 254 9.31 21.45 0.86
C PRO A 254 8.88 22.49 1.91
N ALA A 255 8.04 23.47 1.52
CA ALA A 255 7.49 24.50 2.38
C ALA A 255 6.20 24.10 3.13
N ILE A 256 5.91 22.80 3.27
CA ILE A 256 4.76 22.28 4.02
C ILE A 256 4.72 22.73 5.50
N PHE A 257 5.85 23.11 6.08
CA PHE A 257 5.95 23.58 7.46
C PHE A 257 6.06 25.10 7.61
N ALA A 258 6.15 25.86 6.51
CA ALA A 258 6.37 27.30 6.54
C ALA A 258 5.26 28.05 7.27
N GLY A 259 5.64 28.84 8.28
CA GLY A 259 4.72 29.61 9.12
C GLY A 259 3.88 28.77 10.08
N LEU A 260 4.24 27.51 10.32
CA LEU A 260 3.64 26.69 11.37
C LEU A 260 4.26 26.90 12.77
N PRO A 261 5.58 27.12 12.94
CA PRO A 261 6.11 27.55 14.23
C PRO A 261 5.51 28.91 14.61
N SER A 262 5.10 29.07 15.87
CA SER A 262 4.51 30.32 16.38
C SER A 262 5.46 31.52 16.36
N ASP A 263 6.76 31.24 16.28
CA ASP A 263 7.89 32.16 16.21
C ASP A 263 8.51 32.28 14.81
N SER A 264 7.88 31.67 13.79
CA SER A 264 8.37 31.76 12.40
C SER A 264 8.18 33.16 11.80
N ASN A 265 9.19 33.60 11.06
CA ASN A 265 9.11 34.81 10.21
C ASN A 265 8.47 34.53 8.84
N LEU A 266 8.13 33.26 8.54
CA LEU A 266 7.50 32.87 7.28
C LEU A 266 5.98 32.90 7.40
N THR A 267 5.32 33.31 6.32
CA THR A 267 3.86 33.19 6.20
C THR A 267 3.44 31.77 5.83
N SER A 268 2.35 31.30 6.43
CA SER A 268 1.67 30.11 5.92
C SER A 268 0.93 30.43 4.61
N GLY A 269 0.94 29.50 3.66
CA GLY A 269 0.29 29.67 2.37
C GLY A 269 0.96 28.92 1.23
N PRO A 270 0.38 28.98 0.02
CA PRO A 270 0.98 28.37 -1.17
C PRO A 270 2.28 29.08 -1.55
N ARG A 271 3.27 28.32 -2.01
CA ARG A 271 4.57 28.79 -2.49
C ARG A 271 4.75 28.40 -3.94
N GLU A 272 5.45 29.21 -4.72
CA GLU A 272 5.66 28.93 -6.14
C GLU A 272 6.67 27.81 -6.34
N HIS A 273 6.32 26.79 -7.11
CA HIS A 273 7.18 25.61 -7.25
C HIS A 273 8.45 25.88 -8.05
N THR A 274 8.43 26.89 -8.93
CA THR A 274 9.61 27.35 -9.67
C THR A 274 10.62 28.05 -8.77
N ASP A 275 10.17 28.85 -7.80
CA ASP A 275 11.08 29.53 -6.87
C ASP A 275 11.75 28.52 -5.93
N LEU A 276 10.96 27.58 -5.38
CA LEU A 276 11.48 26.45 -4.60
C LEU A 276 12.48 25.60 -5.40
N ALA A 277 12.22 25.38 -6.69
CA ALA A 277 13.12 24.63 -7.56
C ALA A 277 14.40 25.40 -7.89
N LEU A 278 14.33 26.72 -8.13
CA LEU A 278 15.51 27.55 -8.35
C LEU A 278 16.37 27.63 -7.09
N GLU A 279 15.75 27.82 -5.93
CA GLU A 279 16.45 27.84 -4.64
C GLU A 279 17.15 26.51 -4.36
N TYR A 280 16.48 25.39 -4.62
CA TYR A 280 17.10 24.06 -4.54
C TYR A 280 18.32 23.93 -5.47
N LEU A 281 18.22 24.38 -6.71
CA LEU A 281 19.30 24.29 -7.68
C LEU A 281 20.50 25.17 -7.31
N GLU A 282 20.29 26.35 -6.72
CA GLU A 282 21.40 27.18 -6.22
C GLU A 282 22.04 26.56 -4.96
N ILE A 283 21.27 25.96 -4.03
CA ILE A 283 21.84 25.16 -2.93
C ILE A 283 22.73 24.03 -3.48
N VAL A 284 22.28 23.32 -4.52
CA VAL A 284 23.06 22.26 -5.19
C VAL A 284 24.35 22.79 -5.84
N LYS A 285 24.40 24.06 -6.25
CA LYS A 285 25.62 24.71 -6.76
C LYS A 285 26.55 25.17 -5.64
N GLU A 286 26.01 25.71 -4.55
CA GLU A 286 26.77 26.23 -3.40
C GLU A 286 27.49 25.13 -2.59
N LEU A 287 26.89 23.93 -2.49
CA LEU A 287 27.45 22.84 -1.68
C LEU A 287 28.81 22.36 -2.20
N LYS A 288 29.72 22.01 -1.29
CA LYS A 288 30.92 21.24 -1.64
C LYS A 288 30.56 19.77 -1.86
N THR A 289 29.65 19.24 -1.05
CA THR A 289 29.13 17.87 -1.09
C THR A 289 28.39 17.60 -2.40
N ASP A 290 28.71 16.48 -3.05
CA ASP A 290 28.09 16.10 -4.32
C ASP A 290 26.62 15.71 -4.15
N THR A 291 25.73 16.42 -4.83
CA THR A 291 24.32 16.00 -4.97
C THR A 291 24.19 15.03 -6.14
N ALA A 292 23.53 13.88 -5.93
CA ALA A 292 23.27 12.91 -6.98
C ALA A 292 22.36 13.52 -8.08
N PRO A 293 22.72 13.44 -9.38
CA PRO A 293 21.86 14.03 -10.41
C PRO A 293 20.52 13.29 -10.59
N SER A 294 20.39 12.07 -10.07
CA SER A 294 19.13 11.34 -9.96
C SER A 294 18.19 11.98 -8.94
N ALA A 295 18.71 12.38 -7.77
CA ALA A 295 17.97 13.15 -6.77
C ALA A 295 17.45 14.45 -7.38
N VAL A 296 18.33 15.28 -7.96
CA VAL A 296 17.96 16.56 -8.59
C VAL A 296 16.86 16.39 -9.63
N LYS A 297 17.03 15.45 -10.57
CA LYS A 297 16.02 15.18 -11.60
C LYS A 297 14.70 14.70 -10.98
N GLY A 298 14.76 13.84 -9.96
CA GLY A 298 13.59 13.34 -9.23
C GLY A 298 12.81 14.43 -8.51
N HIS A 299 13.51 15.37 -7.87
CA HIS A 299 12.93 16.52 -7.16
C HIS A 299 12.26 17.49 -8.13
N LEU A 300 12.92 17.88 -9.23
CA LEU A 300 12.33 18.76 -10.24
C LEU A 300 11.04 18.17 -10.85
N PHE A 301 11.00 16.86 -11.11
CA PHE A 301 9.77 16.21 -11.59
C PHE A 301 8.63 16.16 -10.56
N LYS A 302 8.92 16.33 -9.26
CA LYS A 302 7.91 16.37 -8.19
C LYS A 302 7.45 17.79 -7.92
N LEU A 303 8.38 18.69 -7.61
CA LEU A 303 8.11 20.12 -7.39
C LEU A 303 7.29 20.71 -8.54
N LEU A 304 7.81 20.59 -9.77
CA LEU A 304 7.24 21.23 -10.96
C LEU A 304 6.05 20.45 -11.55
N ARG A 305 5.66 19.31 -10.94
CA ARG A 305 4.57 18.44 -11.43
C ARG A 305 3.30 19.22 -11.81
N PRO A 306 2.82 20.23 -11.05
CA PRO A 306 1.60 20.96 -11.39
C PRO A 306 1.66 21.62 -12.78
N ALA A 307 2.82 22.13 -13.19
CA ALA A 307 3.00 22.79 -14.49
C ALA A 307 3.53 21.85 -15.60
N LEU A 308 4.38 20.86 -15.27
CA LEU A 308 4.94 19.92 -16.27
C LEU A 308 3.90 19.00 -16.94
N GLY A 309 2.65 18.96 -16.44
CA GLY A 309 1.53 18.36 -17.15
C GLY A 309 1.06 19.16 -18.38
N ARG A 310 1.26 20.49 -18.36
CA ARG A 310 0.94 21.44 -19.43
C ARG A 310 2.16 21.66 -20.33
N GLU A 311 3.28 22.01 -19.72
CA GLU A 311 4.56 22.34 -20.39
C GLU A 311 5.36 21.08 -20.75
N THR A 312 4.81 20.27 -21.66
CA THR A 312 5.35 18.95 -22.00
C THR A 312 6.69 19.01 -22.74
N ASP A 313 7.00 20.11 -23.43
CA ASP A 313 8.31 20.38 -24.02
C ASP A 313 9.38 20.60 -22.94
N LEU A 314 9.12 21.44 -21.94
CA LEU A 314 10.03 21.69 -20.82
C LEU A 314 10.22 20.41 -19.97
N ARG A 315 9.14 19.64 -19.76
CA ARG A 315 9.20 18.31 -19.15
C ARG A 315 10.17 17.37 -19.90
N ASN A 316 10.14 17.40 -21.23
CA ASN A 316 11.05 16.62 -22.06
C ASN A 316 12.49 17.14 -22.00
N GLN A 317 12.70 18.45 -21.87
CA GLN A 317 14.03 19.04 -21.68
C GLN A 317 14.66 18.60 -20.35
N ILE A 318 13.94 18.71 -19.22
CA ILE A 318 14.37 18.19 -17.91
C ILE A 318 14.73 16.68 -18.01
N GLY A 319 13.91 15.91 -18.74
CA GLY A 319 14.19 14.51 -19.02
C GLY A 319 15.52 14.28 -19.75
N LYS A 320 15.88 15.15 -20.69
CA LYS A 320 17.06 15.04 -21.57
C LYS A 320 18.36 15.58 -20.99
N VAL A 321 18.35 16.48 -20.00
CA VAL A 321 19.58 16.98 -19.35
C VAL A 321 20.45 15.79 -18.93
N ASN A 322 21.69 15.79 -19.44
CA ASN A 322 22.65 14.69 -19.28
C ASN A 322 23.90 15.18 -18.51
N PRO A 323 23.90 15.07 -17.18
CA PRO A 323 25.00 15.49 -16.32
C PRO A 323 26.37 14.97 -16.74
N LYS A 324 26.46 13.78 -17.34
CA LYS A 324 27.74 13.15 -17.70
C LYS A 324 28.27 13.57 -19.09
N GLY A 325 27.46 14.28 -19.88
CA GLY A 325 27.75 14.53 -21.30
C GLY A 325 28.00 13.24 -22.08
N ASN A 326 28.83 13.32 -23.13
CA ASN A 326 29.20 12.17 -23.96
C ASN A 326 30.33 11.30 -23.37
N GLY A 327 30.82 11.62 -22.16
CA GLY A 327 31.98 10.98 -21.53
C GLY A 327 31.64 10.05 -20.36
N LYS A 328 32.58 9.17 -19.99
CA LYS A 328 32.49 8.29 -18.80
C LYS A 328 33.22 8.82 -17.56
N GLY A 329 33.79 10.03 -17.61
CA GLY A 329 34.61 10.62 -16.55
C GLY A 329 33.81 11.11 -15.32
N LYS A 330 34.51 11.36 -14.20
CA LYS A 330 33.90 11.89 -12.95
C LYS A 330 33.71 13.42 -12.93
N GLY A 331 34.32 14.17 -13.84
CA GLY A 331 34.36 15.64 -13.83
C GLY A 331 33.00 16.37 -13.89
N TYR A 332 31.88 15.66 -14.12
CA TYR A 332 30.53 16.22 -13.96
C TYR A 332 30.19 16.61 -12.52
N ARG A 333 30.87 15.99 -11.54
CA ARG A 333 30.72 16.26 -10.10
C ARG A 333 31.37 17.58 -9.72
N GLU A 334 32.59 17.77 -10.20
CA GLU A 334 33.43 18.95 -9.96
C GLU A 334 32.89 20.20 -10.67
N LYS A 335 32.41 20.06 -11.93
CA LYS A 335 32.08 21.23 -12.76
C LYS A 335 30.64 21.73 -12.67
N ARG A 336 29.69 20.89 -12.24
CA ARG A 336 28.25 21.17 -12.00
C ARG A 336 27.43 22.00 -13.02
N GLY A 337 27.98 22.42 -14.16
CA GLY A 337 27.28 23.25 -15.16
C GLY A 337 26.02 22.62 -15.77
N TRP A 338 25.81 21.31 -15.59
CA TRP A 338 24.53 20.65 -15.90
C TRP A 338 23.37 21.12 -14.99
N VAL A 339 23.66 21.76 -13.86
CA VAL A 339 22.67 22.41 -12.99
C VAL A 339 22.18 23.71 -13.64
N ASP A 340 23.04 24.45 -14.34
CA ASP A 340 22.66 25.66 -15.05
C ASP A 340 21.70 25.36 -16.23
N GLU A 341 21.81 24.20 -16.88
CA GLU A 341 20.80 23.71 -17.84
C GLU A 341 19.41 23.62 -17.20
N TYR A 342 19.30 23.05 -15.99
CA TYR A 342 18.02 23.03 -15.27
C TYR A 342 17.56 24.42 -14.87
N ILE A 343 18.45 25.29 -14.40
CA ILE A 343 18.10 26.68 -14.02
C ILE A 343 17.48 27.44 -15.19
N VAL A 344 18.03 27.28 -16.41
CA VAL A 344 17.47 27.88 -17.63
C VAL A 344 16.05 27.34 -17.89
N ILE A 345 15.85 26.03 -17.82
CA ILE A 345 14.53 25.41 -18.06
C ILE A 345 13.49 25.83 -17.01
N VAL A 346 13.89 25.98 -15.73
CA VAL A 346 12.99 26.41 -14.65
C VAL A 346 12.68 27.91 -14.74
N LYS A 347 13.62 28.75 -15.18
CA LYS A 347 13.34 30.17 -15.47
C LYS A 347 12.34 30.33 -16.61
N GLU A 348 12.54 29.63 -17.72
CA GLU A 348 11.58 29.57 -18.83
C GLU A 348 10.19 29.10 -18.34
N LEU A 349 10.13 28.05 -17.51
CA LEU A 349 8.86 27.58 -16.92
C LEU A 349 8.17 28.67 -16.07
N ARG A 350 8.93 29.39 -15.25
CA ARG A 350 8.41 30.51 -14.43
C ARG A 350 7.89 31.64 -15.32
N ASP A 351 8.63 32.02 -16.35
CA ASP A 351 8.25 33.10 -17.24
C ASP A 351 6.98 32.73 -18.05
N ARG A 352 6.76 31.43 -18.36
CA ARG A 352 5.47 30.93 -18.86
C ARG A 352 4.35 31.02 -17.83
N MET A 353 4.63 30.70 -16.57
CA MET A 353 3.64 30.82 -15.49
C MET A 353 3.24 32.28 -15.18
N GLU A 354 4.16 33.25 -15.31
CA GLU A 354 3.82 34.68 -15.20
C GLU A 354 2.83 35.13 -16.29
N ARG A 355 2.96 34.61 -17.52
CA ARG A 355 1.97 34.87 -18.59
C ARG A 355 0.59 34.31 -18.20
N ASP A 356 0.52 33.10 -17.67
CA ASP A 356 -0.74 32.49 -17.23
C ASP A 356 -1.36 33.25 -16.04
N LYS A 357 -0.56 33.77 -15.10
CA LYS A 357 -1.04 34.66 -14.02
C LYS A 357 -1.62 35.96 -14.56
N ALA A 358 -0.91 36.62 -15.48
CA ALA A 358 -1.35 37.88 -16.10
C ALA A 358 -2.66 37.72 -16.88
N ILE A 359 -2.85 36.58 -17.56
CA ILE A 359 -4.13 36.25 -18.20
C ILE A 359 -5.22 36.07 -17.12
N THR A 360 -4.96 35.26 -16.10
CA THR A 360 -5.93 34.95 -15.03
C THR A 360 -6.38 36.20 -14.27
N SER A 361 -5.48 37.16 -14.01
CA SER A 361 -5.81 38.41 -13.32
C SER A 361 -6.61 39.43 -14.15
N THR A 362 -6.79 39.20 -15.47
CA THR A 362 -7.67 40.02 -16.32
C THR A 362 -9.09 39.47 -16.47
N VAL A 363 -9.38 38.28 -15.91
CA VAL A 363 -10.71 37.67 -15.93
C VAL A 363 -11.31 37.75 -14.52
N GLU A 364 -12.40 38.50 -14.35
CA GLU A 364 -13.11 38.60 -13.06
C GLU A 364 -13.89 37.30 -12.70
N GLU A 365 -13.19 36.22 -12.36
CA GLU A 365 -13.83 35.02 -11.81
C GLU A 365 -14.18 35.18 -10.33
N LYS A 366 -15.34 35.78 -10.07
CA LYS A 366 -16.08 35.59 -8.81
C LYS A 366 -16.60 34.15 -8.72
N SER A 367 -15.77 33.25 -8.20
CA SER A 367 -16.14 31.84 -7.95
C SER A 367 -16.24 31.55 -6.46
N GLN A 368 -17.46 31.32 -5.95
CA GLN A 368 -17.69 30.79 -4.60
C GLN A 368 -17.58 29.26 -4.58
N ASN A 369 -16.36 28.76 -4.82
CA ASN A 369 -15.97 27.38 -4.52
C ASN A 369 -14.44 27.30 -4.41
N PRO A 370 -13.86 26.47 -3.53
CA PRO A 370 -12.42 26.27 -3.46
C PRO A 370 -11.95 25.44 -4.67
N LEU A 371 -11.81 26.11 -5.80
CA LEU A 371 -11.19 25.58 -7.02
C LEU A 371 -9.74 25.15 -6.73
N PRO A 372 -9.19 24.18 -7.49
CA PRO A 372 -7.84 23.66 -7.22
C PRO A 372 -6.80 24.78 -7.25
N ILE A 373 -5.85 24.69 -6.31
CA ILE A 373 -4.72 25.62 -6.19
C ILE A 373 -4.10 25.84 -7.58
N PRO A 374 -3.87 27.09 -8.02
CA PRO A 374 -3.31 27.37 -9.33
C PRO A 374 -2.00 26.64 -9.61
N HIS A 375 -1.79 26.25 -10.88
CA HIS A 375 -0.71 25.35 -11.30
C HIS A 375 0.71 25.92 -11.16
N TRP A 376 0.87 27.20 -10.79
CA TRP A 376 2.15 27.82 -10.45
C TRP A 376 2.61 27.55 -9.01
N PHE A 377 1.70 27.14 -8.13
CA PHE A 377 2.03 26.81 -6.73
C PHE A 377 2.38 25.34 -6.54
N ALA A 378 3.26 25.07 -5.58
CA ALA A 378 3.58 23.74 -5.07
C ALA A 378 2.33 23.07 -4.46
N GLN A 379 2.09 21.81 -4.82
CA GLN A 379 0.87 21.08 -4.47
C GLN A 379 1.20 19.62 -4.16
N PRO A 380 0.67 19.03 -3.08
CA PRO A 380 0.92 17.64 -2.76
C PRO A 380 0.33 16.71 -3.83
N TYR A 381 1.02 15.61 -4.10
CA TYR A 381 0.48 14.57 -4.97
C TYR A 381 -0.50 13.68 -4.21
N VAL A 382 -1.79 13.97 -4.39
CA VAL A 382 -2.85 13.00 -4.10
C VAL A 382 -2.80 11.92 -5.18
N ARG A 383 -2.40 10.70 -4.81
CA ARG A 383 -2.41 9.54 -5.69
C ARG A 383 -3.87 9.24 -6.10
N PRO A 384 -4.20 9.24 -7.41
CA PRO A 384 -5.54 8.84 -7.84
C PRO A 384 -5.88 7.43 -7.34
N PRO A 385 -7.16 7.13 -7.05
CA PRO A 385 -7.58 5.74 -6.89
C PRO A 385 -7.23 4.94 -8.16
N PRO A 386 -7.00 3.61 -8.06
CA PRO A 386 -6.63 2.81 -9.22
C PRO A 386 -7.64 2.97 -10.36
N GLN A 387 -7.21 3.61 -11.46
CA GLN A 387 -8.01 3.72 -12.66
C GLN A 387 -7.95 2.40 -13.41
N SER A 388 -9.11 1.87 -13.81
CA SER A 388 -9.19 0.85 -14.86
C SER A 388 -8.60 1.46 -16.14
N ALA A 389 -7.50 0.90 -16.63
CA ALA A 389 -6.78 1.49 -17.76
C ALA A 389 -7.63 1.45 -19.05
N PRO A 390 -7.76 2.57 -19.79
CA PRO A 390 -8.32 2.54 -21.13
C PRO A 390 -7.47 1.67 -22.06
N PHE A 391 -8.13 0.87 -22.89
CA PHE A 391 -7.47 0.03 -23.90
C PHE A 391 -7.02 0.89 -25.10
N ASP A 392 -5.72 0.94 -25.35
CA ASP A 392 -5.09 1.64 -26.47
C ASP A 392 -4.52 0.59 -27.46
N PRO A 393 -5.22 0.31 -28.58
CA PRO A 393 -4.81 -0.74 -29.52
C PRO A 393 -3.53 -0.40 -30.30
N GLU A 394 -3.16 0.87 -30.48
CA GLU A 394 -2.02 1.24 -31.34
C GLU A 394 -0.66 1.09 -30.65
N LYS A 395 -0.62 1.25 -29.31
CA LYS A 395 0.63 1.07 -28.54
C LYS A 395 0.99 -0.39 -28.25
N TRP A 396 0.06 -1.32 -28.46
CA TRP A 396 0.30 -2.75 -28.25
C TRP A 396 1.38 -3.30 -29.20
N ASP A 397 1.40 -2.82 -30.44
CA ASP A 397 2.05 -3.51 -31.57
C ASP A 397 3.51 -3.09 -31.86
N LYS A 398 4.12 -2.23 -31.02
CA LYS A 398 5.46 -1.64 -31.30
C LYS A 398 6.54 -1.84 -30.23
N LYS A 399 6.32 -2.68 -29.21
CA LYS A 399 7.39 -3.09 -28.29
C LYS A 399 8.03 -4.40 -28.75
N LYS A 400 9.18 -4.30 -29.43
CA LYS A 400 10.07 -5.44 -29.69
C LYS A 400 10.37 -6.18 -28.37
N PRO A 401 10.31 -7.53 -28.34
CA PRO A 401 10.64 -8.28 -27.14
C PRO A 401 12.12 -8.05 -26.77
N ILE A 402 12.37 -7.71 -25.51
CA ILE A 402 13.72 -7.83 -24.95
C ILE A 402 13.94 -9.33 -24.74
N ILE A 403 14.61 -9.96 -25.71
CA ILE A 403 15.06 -11.35 -25.59
C ILE A 403 16.16 -11.37 -24.53
N GLY A 404 15.78 -11.68 -23.30
CA GLY A 404 16.73 -12.09 -22.27
C GLY A 404 17.28 -13.47 -22.67
N ASN A 405 18.58 -13.53 -22.96
CA ASN A 405 19.26 -14.79 -23.28
C ASN A 405 19.18 -15.76 -22.11
N LEU A 406 18.24 -16.70 -22.20
CA LEU A 406 18.14 -17.93 -21.40
C LEU A 406 17.98 -19.17 -22.30
N ALA A 407 18.26 -19.02 -23.60
CA ALA A 407 18.39 -20.11 -24.57
C ALA A 407 19.82 -20.69 -24.55
N ALA A 408 20.25 -21.18 -23.39
CA ALA A 408 21.42 -22.02 -23.21
C ALA A 408 21.25 -22.83 -21.91
N ASN A 409 21.17 -24.16 -22.03
CA ASN A 409 20.96 -25.19 -20.99
C ASN A 409 19.56 -25.80 -20.88
N ILE A 410 18.97 -26.21 -22.02
CA ILE A 410 18.00 -27.31 -22.06
C ILE A 410 18.42 -28.26 -23.20
N PRO A 411 18.72 -29.54 -22.94
CA PRO A 411 18.98 -30.50 -24.02
C PRO A 411 17.69 -30.76 -24.81
N ALA A 412 17.82 -31.00 -26.12
CA ALA A 412 16.66 -31.24 -26.98
C ALA A 412 15.92 -32.52 -26.56
N ALA A 413 14.61 -32.40 -26.31
CA ALA A 413 13.74 -33.56 -26.16
C ALA A 413 13.38 -34.08 -27.56
N GLU A 414 13.70 -35.33 -27.84
CA GLU A 414 13.29 -35.99 -29.08
C GLU A 414 11.78 -36.29 -29.07
N PRO A 415 11.11 -36.23 -30.24
CA PRO A 415 9.69 -36.51 -30.35
C PRO A 415 9.41 -38.02 -30.45
N LEU A 416 8.40 -38.51 -29.75
CA LEU A 416 7.79 -39.81 -30.05
C LEU A 416 6.29 -39.65 -30.34
N PRO A 417 5.80 -40.17 -31.50
CA PRO A 417 4.40 -40.11 -31.87
C PRO A 417 3.58 -41.29 -31.33
N CYS A 418 2.29 -41.25 -31.62
CA CYS A 418 1.23 -42.09 -31.09
C CYS A 418 1.13 -43.47 -31.79
N LYS A 419 0.64 -44.48 -31.03
CA LYS A 419 -0.14 -45.67 -31.46
C LYS A 419 0.15 -46.29 -32.84
N ASP A 420 0.73 -47.50 -32.85
CA ASP A 420 -0.01 -48.77 -32.95
C ASP A 420 0.95 -49.98 -32.84
N CYS A 421 0.50 -51.08 -32.24
CA CYS A 421 1.33 -52.28 -31.98
C CYS A 421 1.57 -53.13 -33.26
N PRO A 422 2.61 -53.97 -33.31
CA PRO A 422 2.44 -55.34 -32.79
C PRO A 422 3.63 -55.92 -32.01
N THR A 423 3.34 -57.05 -31.36
CA THR A 423 4.18 -57.90 -30.50
C THR A 423 5.35 -58.60 -31.20
N GLU A 424 6.53 -58.64 -30.56
CA GLU A 424 7.31 -59.87 -30.26
C GLU A 424 8.55 -59.55 -29.38
N ASP A 425 9.23 -60.59 -28.86
CA ASP A 425 10.45 -60.55 -28.03
C ASP A 425 10.39 -60.01 -26.56
N ILE A 426 9.50 -60.59 -25.75
CA ILE A 426 9.61 -60.61 -24.26
C ILE A 426 10.73 -61.59 -23.81
N ALA A 427 11.93 -61.44 -24.38
CA ALA A 427 13.05 -62.37 -24.16
C ALA A 427 14.44 -61.72 -24.12
N LYS A 428 14.53 -60.39 -24.22
CA LYS A 428 15.81 -59.64 -24.26
C LYS A 428 15.98 -58.57 -23.19
N LEU A 429 14.98 -58.36 -22.32
CA LEU A 429 15.05 -57.38 -21.22
C LEU A 429 15.38 -58.02 -19.85
N ASP A 430 14.96 -59.27 -19.60
CA ASP A 430 15.27 -60.01 -18.35
C ASP A 430 16.73 -60.50 -18.24
N LYS A 431 17.64 -60.03 -19.11
CA LYS A 431 19.06 -60.44 -19.13
C LYS A 431 20.06 -59.28 -19.05
N ALA A 432 19.61 -58.09 -18.62
CA ALA A 432 20.46 -56.91 -18.48
C ALA A 432 20.53 -56.34 -17.04
N GLU A 433 19.79 -56.89 -16.08
CA GLU A 433 19.84 -56.50 -14.65
C GLU A 433 20.52 -57.53 -13.73
N ALA A 434 21.21 -58.52 -14.31
CA ALA A 434 21.89 -59.58 -13.57
C ALA A 434 23.27 -59.92 -14.17
N GLU A 435 24.21 -58.96 -14.13
CA GLU A 435 25.68 -59.20 -14.07
C GLU A 435 26.45 -57.87 -13.98
N ILE A 436 26.86 -57.49 -12.77
CA ILE A 436 28.15 -56.88 -12.38
C ILE A 436 28.13 -56.76 -10.85
N ALA A 437 29.08 -57.41 -10.19
CA ALA A 437 29.26 -57.41 -8.74
C ALA A 437 30.75 -57.44 -8.39
N LEU A 438 31.09 -57.11 -7.13
CA LEU A 438 32.44 -57.13 -6.51
C LEU A 438 33.35 -55.98 -7.00
N GLU A 439 34.21 -55.32 -6.20
CA GLU A 439 34.56 -55.37 -4.75
C GLU A 439 35.20 -53.98 -4.38
N GLU A 440 35.51 -53.55 -3.15
CA GLU A 440 35.63 -54.15 -1.81
C GLU A 440 34.91 -53.29 -0.70
N LEU A 441 35.52 -53.15 0.49
CA LEU A 441 35.21 -52.34 1.67
C LEU A 441 36.55 -51.77 2.24
N PRO A 442 36.60 -50.65 3.01
CA PRO A 442 36.57 -50.81 4.48
C PRO A 442 36.03 -49.64 5.36
N THR A 443 35.07 -50.00 6.22
CA THR A 443 34.95 -49.71 7.68
C THR A 443 35.02 -48.31 8.33
N SER A 444 34.23 -48.21 9.42
CA SER A 444 34.20 -47.23 10.53
C SER A 444 33.52 -45.87 10.26
N GLY A 445 32.70 -45.31 11.16
CA GLY A 445 32.10 -45.88 12.37
C GLY A 445 31.80 -44.83 13.45
N ALA A 446 30.53 -44.49 13.70
CA ALA A 446 30.07 -43.85 14.94
C ALA A 446 28.54 -43.94 15.11
N LYS A 447 28.09 -44.36 16.30
CA LYS A 447 26.67 -44.39 16.69
C LYS A 447 26.22 -43.02 17.18
N ARG A 448 24.93 -42.68 17.00
CA ARG A 448 24.20 -41.80 17.94
C ARG A 448 22.91 -42.49 18.38
N ALA A 449 22.64 -42.38 19.67
CA ALA A 449 21.60 -43.13 20.39
C ALA A 449 20.35 -42.30 20.65
N ALA A 450 19.33 -42.96 21.18
CA ALA A 450 17.97 -42.46 21.35
C ALA A 450 17.81 -41.37 22.43
N THR A 451 16.67 -40.69 22.31
CA THR A 451 16.02 -39.82 23.31
C THR A 451 15.81 -40.50 24.66
N PRO A 452 15.73 -39.72 25.75
CA PRO A 452 14.75 -40.03 26.80
C PRO A 452 13.82 -38.86 27.15
N THR A 453 12.58 -39.22 27.46
CA THR A 453 11.47 -38.36 27.91
C THR A 453 11.64 -37.95 29.37
N ALA A 454 11.11 -36.78 29.77
CA ALA A 454 10.90 -36.42 31.17
C ALA A 454 9.58 -35.65 31.41
N VAL A 455 8.94 -35.97 32.54
CA VAL A 455 7.57 -35.68 32.99
C VAL A 455 7.61 -35.85 34.54
N LEU A 456 7.00 -35.06 35.43
CA LEU A 456 6.03 -33.94 35.39
C LEU A 456 6.30 -33.03 36.62
N ASP A 457 5.85 -31.76 36.62
CA ASP A 457 5.38 -31.10 37.85
C ASP A 457 4.27 -30.06 37.56
N PRO A 458 3.07 -30.13 38.20
CA PRO A 458 1.94 -29.25 37.87
C PRO A 458 1.40 -28.43 39.07
N GLU A 459 2.02 -27.29 39.44
CA GLU A 459 1.32 -26.32 40.30
C GLU A 459 1.81 -24.85 40.18
N ALA A 460 1.05 -24.02 39.44
CA ALA A 460 1.15 -22.55 39.52
C ALA A 460 -0.18 -21.90 39.09
N LYS A 461 -1.00 -21.49 40.06
CA LYS A 461 -2.31 -20.84 39.83
C LYS A 461 -2.12 -19.49 39.12
N ARG A 462 -2.75 -19.30 37.96
CA ARG A 462 -2.91 -17.95 37.36
C ARG A 462 -4.04 -17.20 38.08
N PRO A 463 -3.84 -15.94 38.51
CA PRO A 463 -4.92 -15.13 39.05
C PRO A 463 -5.94 -14.80 37.95
N ARG A 464 -7.22 -14.93 38.31
CA ARG A 464 -8.37 -14.53 37.49
C ARG A 464 -8.49 -13.00 37.61
N LEU A 465 -8.41 -12.28 36.49
CA LEU A 465 -8.68 -10.84 36.45
C LEU A 465 -10.15 -10.65 36.11
N ASP A 466 -10.85 -9.96 37.00
CA ASP A 466 -12.29 -9.73 36.86
C ASP A 466 -12.58 -8.75 35.72
N LEU A 467 -13.62 -9.06 34.94
CA LEU A 467 -14.13 -8.20 33.90
C LEU A 467 -14.86 -7.01 34.56
N VAL A 468 -14.34 -5.81 34.34
CA VAL A 468 -15.03 -4.57 34.71
C VAL A 468 -15.88 -4.12 33.52
N ASP A 469 -17.19 -3.95 33.74
CA ASP A 469 -18.15 -3.64 32.69
C ASP A 469 -17.85 -2.33 31.95
N PHE A 470 -17.74 -2.41 30.62
CA PHE A 470 -17.71 -1.23 29.76
C PHE A 470 -19.12 -0.87 29.30
N ALA A 471 -19.69 0.17 29.91
CA ALA A 471 -20.89 0.81 29.36
C ALA A 471 -20.55 1.52 28.03
N PRO A 472 -21.37 1.37 26.97
CA PRO A 472 -21.11 2.03 25.69
C PRO A 472 -21.38 3.54 25.78
N ALA A 473 -20.32 4.34 25.61
CA ALA A 473 -20.46 5.78 25.43
C ALA A 473 -21.24 6.08 24.12
N SER A 474 -22.13 7.07 24.20
CA SER A 474 -23.13 7.33 23.17
C SER A 474 -22.57 7.78 21.82
N SER A 475 -23.28 7.35 20.77
CA SER A 475 -23.08 7.65 19.36
C SER A 475 -22.92 9.14 19.04
N ARG A 476 -21.70 9.56 18.68
CA ARG A 476 -21.40 10.82 17.97
C ARG A 476 -20.16 10.74 17.04
N GLU A 477 -20.04 9.67 16.26
CA GLU A 477 -19.24 9.66 15.01
C GLU A 477 -20.20 9.55 13.81
N TYR A 478 -20.28 10.58 12.96
CA TYR A 478 -20.65 10.57 11.53
C TYR A 478 -20.93 12.00 11.03
N LEU A 479 -19.91 12.79 10.72
CA LEU A 479 -20.05 14.02 9.92
C LEU A 479 -18.70 14.45 9.29
N TYR A 480 -18.29 13.75 8.23
CA TYR A 480 -17.27 14.23 7.29
C TYR A 480 -17.72 14.01 5.84
N ALA A 481 -18.91 14.52 5.54
CA ALA A 481 -19.41 14.69 4.18
C ALA A 481 -20.30 15.95 4.12
N ARG A 482 -20.11 16.76 3.08
CA ARG A 482 -20.84 18.02 2.76
C ARG A 482 -20.54 19.22 3.69
N ARG A 483 -19.76 20.18 3.16
CA ARG A 483 -19.96 21.61 3.44
C ARG A 483 -20.48 22.27 2.17
N VAL A 484 -21.73 22.70 2.21
CA VAL A 484 -22.31 23.72 1.33
C VAL A 484 -22.58 24.92 2.24
N PRO A 485 -22.25 26.17 1.85
CA PRO A 485 -22.42 27.32 2.72
C PRO A 485 -23.91 27.65 2.95
N PRO A 486 -24.28 28.23 4.11
CA PRO A 486 -25.66 28.54 4.44
C PRO A 486 -26.13 29.83 3.75
N SER A 487 -27.25 29.77 3.03
CA SER A 487 -28.04 30.96 2.68
C SER A 487 -29.01 31.28 3.82
N GLN A 488 -29.22 32.57 4.07
CA GLN A 488 -29.87 33.12 5.26
C GLN A 488 -31.35 32.71 5.41
N GLU A 489 -31.77 32.38 6.63
CA GLU A 489 -33.19 32.41 7.00
C GLU A 489 -33.64 33.84 7.32
N GLY A 490 -34.79 34.23 6.78
CA GLY A 490 -35.46 35.50 7.08
C GLY A 490 -36.97 35.32 7.21
N SER A 491 -37.47 35.37 8.45
CA SER A 491 -38.83 35.71 8.88
C SER A 491 -40.07 35.06 8.19
N MET A 492 -40.75 34.18 8.94
CA MET A 492 -42.18 34.23 9.40
C MET A 492 -43.32 34.84 8.52
N PRO A 493 -44.62 34.51 8.77
CA PRO A 493 -45.20 33.49 9.66
C PRO A 493 -46.27 32.59 8.99
N ALA A 494 -46.77 31.60 9.74
CA ALA A 494 -47.94 30.81 9.37
C ALA A 494 -49.27 31.57 9.58
N LEU A 495 -50.28 31.31 8.75
CA LEU A 495 -51.69 31.59 9.05
C LEU A 495 -52.61 30.46 8.54
N SER A 496 -53.63 30.18 9.35
CA SER A 496 -54.58 29.08 9.20
C SER A 496 -55.76 29.43 8.27
N ARG A 497 -56.37 28.39 7.66
CA ARG A 497 -57.77 27.99 7.94
C ARG A 497 -58.26 26.83 7.05
N GLU A 498 -59.10 26.00 7.63
CA GLU A 498 -59.94 25.03 6.93
C GLU A 498 -61.09 25.75 6.19
N VAL A 499 -61.46 25.27 5.01
CA VAL A 499 -62.88 25.20 4.56
C VAL A 499 -63.03 23.93 3.70
N ASN A 500 -64.15 23.25 3.84
CA ASN A 500 -64.54 22.02 3.13
C ASN A 500 -65.87 22.27 2.38
N ILE A 501 -66.31 21.31 1.55
CA ILE A 501 -67.70 21.09 1.04
C ILE A 501 -68.06 21.69 -0.34
N LYS A 502 -68.30 20.76 -1.32
CA LYS A 502 -69.25 20.72 -2.48
C LYS A 502 -69.33 21.93 -3.45
N GLY A 503 -69.55 21.79 -4.76
CA GLY A 503 -69.73 20.61 -5.61
C GLY A 503 -70.95 20.69 -6.55
N SER A 504 -70.77 21.01 -7.84
CA SER A 504 -71.72 20.74 -8.94
C SER A 504 -71.09 21.07 -10.32
N CYS A 505 -71.19 20.17 -11.30
CA CYS A 505 -70.67 20.33 -12.66
C CYS A 505 -71.58 21.19 -13.57
N ILE A 506 -71.01 21.73 -14.66
CA ILE A 506 -71.66 21.78 -15.99
C ILE A 506 -70.60 21.97 -17.11
N HIS A 507 -70.64 21.06 -18.09
CA HIS A 507 -70.11 21.13 -19.48
C HIS A 507 -68.59 21.06 -19.78
N CYS A 508 -68.29 20.15 -20.73
CA CYS A 508 -67.01 19.85 -21.40
C CYS A 508 -67.37 19.71 -22.91
N PRO A 509 -66.54 20.21 -23.86
CA PRO A 509 -65.44 19.45 -24.48
C PRO A 509 -64.15 20.32 -24.65
N THR A 510 -62.92 19.85 -24.91
CA THR A 510 -62.19 18.54 -24.92
C THR A 510 -60.67 18.90 -24.82
N SER A 511 -59.65 18.03 -24.80
CA SER A 511 -59.46 16.59 -25.06
C SER A 511 -58.35 16.01 -24.13
N SER A 512 -58.47 14.72 -23.80
CA SER A 512 -57.40 13.73 -23.44
C SER A 512 -55.97 14.21 -23.10
N THR A 513 -55.29 13.77 -22.02
CA THR A 513 -55.57 12.71 -21.02
C THR A 513 -54.47 12.76 -19.93
N PRO A 514 -54.81 12.63 -18.64
CA PRO A 514 -53.86 12.18 -17.62
C PRO A 514 -54.39 10.96 -16.86
N PHE A 515 -53.59 9.89 -16.70
CA PHE A 515 -53.91 8.83 -15.74
C PHE A 515 -52.68 8.21 -15.10
N LEU A 516 -52.53 8.50 -13.80
CA LEU A 516 -51.86 7.62 -12.85
C LEU A 516 -52.81 6.44 -12.63
N THR A 517 -52.50 5.29 -13.24
CA THR A 517 -53.29 4.06 -13.04
C THR A 517 -52.51 3.12 -12.13
N THR A 518 -53.21 2.55 -11.15
CA THR A 518 -52.77 1.39 -10.38
C THR A 518 -52.27 0.30 -11.34
N MET A 519 -51.00 -0.11 -11.22
CA MET A 519 -50.45 -1.21 -12.01
C MET A 519 -51.16 -2.51 -11.63
N SER A 520 -52.06 -2.93 -12.52
CA SER A 520 -52.64 -4.27 -12.59
C SER A 520 -51.53 -5.33 -12.53
N THR A 521 -51.77 -6.43 -11.82
CA THR A 521 -50.92 -7.64 -11.84
C THR A 521 -51.10 -8.44 -13.14
N SER A 522 -51.06 -7.75 -14.27
CA SER A 522 -51.09 -8.32 -15.62
C SER A 522 -49.65 -8.38 -16.14
N GLU A 523 -49.11 -9.59 -16.15
CA GLU A 523 -47.90 -10.01 -16.90
C GLU A 523 -46.73 -9.02 -16.84
N ILE A 524 -46.00 -9.03 -15.72
CA ILE A 524 -44.61 -8.57 -15.70
C ILE A 524 -43.85 -9.40 -16.75
N ASP A 525 -43.29 -8.75 -17.75
CA ASP A 525 -42.45 -9.40 -18.76
C ASP A 525 -41.23 -10.03 -18.07
N ARG A 526 -41.16 -11.36 -18.09
CA ARG A 526 -40.06 -12.13 -17.48
C ARG A 526 -38.93 -12.42 -18.47
N THR A 527 -39.07 -12.03 -19.73
CA THR A 527 -38.16 -12.41 -20.83
C THR A 527 -36.69 -12.07 -20.51
N GLU A 528 -36.41 -10.90 -19.93
CA GLU A 528 -35.03 -10.52 -19.57
C GLU A 528 -34.48 -11.35 -18.40
N LEU A 529 -35.30 -11.68 -17.39
CA LEU A 529 -34.90 -12.57 -16.28
C LEU A 529 -34.70 -14.02 -16.76
N GLU A 530 -35.56 -14.50 -17.66
CA GLU A 530 -35.43 -15.82 -18.28
C GLU A 530 -34.18 -15.90 -19.18
N ASN A 531 -33.86 -14.82 -19.91
CA ASN A 531 -32.61 -14.70 -20.66
C ASN A 531 -31.39 -14.74 -19.73
N MET A 532 -31.42 -14.02 -18.59
CA MET A 532 -30.37 -14.04 -17.58
C MET A 532 -30.11 -15.46 -17.04
N ILE A 533 -31.17 -16.15 -16.61
CA ILE A 533 -31.08 -17.53 -16.09
C ILE A 533 -30.59 -18.50 -17.17
N ALA A 534 -30.95 -18.27 -18.44
CA ALA A 534 -30.49 -19.06 -19.57
C ALA A 534 -29.07 -18.68 -20.08
N GLY A 535 -28.38 -17.71 -19.46
CA GLY A 535 -27.07 -17.22 -19.90
C GLY A 535 -27.08 -16.48 -21.25
N LYS A 536 -28.25 -16.06 -21.73
CA LYS A 536 -28.44 -15.28 -22.97
C LYS A 536 -28.26 -13.77 -22.69
N PRO A 537 -28.00 -12.94 -23.70
CA PRO A 537 -27.90 -11.49 -23.53
C PRO A 537 -29.17 -10.85 -22.93
N TYR A 538 -29.05 -10.28 -21.73
CA TYR A 538 -30.12 -9.61 -20.99
C TYR A 538 -29.76 -8.17 -20.61
N SER A 539 -30.75 -7.34 -20.29
CA SER A 539 -30.56 -5.98 -19.77
C SER A 539 -30.57 -5.98 -18.24
N ALA A 540 -29.43 -5.80 -17.59
CA ALA A 540 -29.36 -5.71 -16.12
C ALA A 540 -30.18 -4.54 -15.55
N GLY A 541 -30.44 -3.50 -16.35
CA GLY A 541 -31.29 -2.37 -15.99
C GLY A 541 -32.80 -2.67 -16.00
N ASP A 542 -33.22 -3.87 -16.39
CA ASP A 542 -34.62 -4.29 -16.38
C ASP A 542 -35.26 -4.14 -14.97
N PRO A 543 -36.46 -3.54 -14.86
CA PRO A 543 -37.11 -3.34 -13.56
C PRO A 543 -37.37 -4.62 -12.77
N HIS A 544 -37.63 -5.75 -13.42
CA HIS A 544 -37.86 -7.02 -12.73
C HIS A 544 -36.53 -7.60 -12.20
N ILE A 545 -35.46 -7.56 -13.00
CA ILE A 545 -34.11 -7.93 -12.55
C ILE A 545 -33.66 -7.04 -11.38
N GLN A 546 -33.89 -5.73 -11.44
CA GLN A 546 -33.54 -4.81 -10.35
C GLN A 546 -34.36 -5.05 -9.07
N GLN A 547 -35.64 -5.44 -9.18
CA GLN A 547 -36.45 -5.88 -8.04
C GLN A 547 -35.89 -7.17 -7.42
N VAL A 548 -35.52 -8.15 -8.24
CA VAL A 548 -34.91 -9.40 -7.80
C VAL A 548 -33.57 -9.14 -7.12
N ALA A 549 -32.66 -8.37 -7.73
CA ALA A 549 -31.37 -7.99 -7.15
C ALA A 549 -31.53 -7.29 -5.79
N THR A 550 -32.53 -6.41 -5.65
CA THR A 550 -32.84 -5.73 -4.39
C THR A 550 -33.34 -6.70 -3.32
N ALA A 551 -34.16 -7.69 -3.69
CA ALA A 551 -34.63 -8.72 -2.77
C ALA A 551 -33.50 -9.67 -2.33
N GLN A 552 -32.62 -10.09 -3.25
CA GLN A 552 -31.50 -10.98 -2.94
C GLN A 552 -30.41 -10.28 -2.11
N ARG A 553 -30.14 -8.99 -2.37
CA ARG A 553 -29.23 -8.19 -1.53
C ARG A 553 -29.65 -8.18 -0.06
N LYS A 554 -30.94 -8.04 0.23
CA LYS A 554 -31.47 -8.10 1.61
C LYS A 554 -31.23 -9.45 2.27
N LYS A 555 -31.32 -10.56 1.54
CA LYS A 555 -30.98 -11.89 2.07
C LYS A 555 -29.48 -12.02 2.35
N VAL A 556 -28.62 -11.47 1.51
CA VAL A 556 -27.17 -11.46 1.75
C VAL A 556 -26.83 -10.59 2.97
N GLU A 557 -27.51 -9.46 3.16
CA GLU A 557 -27.42 -8.64 4.37
C GLU A 557 -27.88 -9.42 5.63
N GLU A 558 -28.99 -10.16 5.55
CA GLU A 558 -29.51 -11.03 6.61
C GLU A 558 -28.53 -12.16 6.96
N ILE A 559 -28.04 -12.91 5.97
CA ILE A 559 -27.04 -13.98 6.14
C ILE A 559 -25.75 -13.44 6.78
N ASN A 560 -25.27 -12.27 6.34
CA ASN A 560 -24.08 -11.62 6.87
C ASN A 560 -24.26 -11.09 8.30
N ALA A 561 -25.49 -10.76 8.71
CA ALA A 561 -25.82 -10.26 10.04
C ALA A 561 -26.17 -11.35 11.06
N GLU A 562 -26.59 -12.54 10.60
CA GLU A 562 -26.98 -13.64 11.47
C GLU A 562 -25.78 -14.24 12.24
N LYS A 563 -25.93 -14.26 13.57
CA LYS A 563 -24.94 -14.71 14.54
C LYS A 563 -25.10 -16.20 14.86
N ASP A 564 -26.33 -16.69 14.81
CA ASP A 564 -26.69 -18.10 15.03
C ASP A 564 -26.25 -18.95 13.84
N GLU A 565 -25.37 -19.93 14.07
CA GLU A 565 -24.73 -20.67 12.98
C GLU A 565 -25.71 -21.60 12.26
N GLU A 566 -26.63 -22.24 12.98
CA GLU A 566 -27.64 -23.12 12.38
C GLU A 566 -28.65 -22.33 11.55
N LYS A 567 -29.08 -21.15 12.03
CA LYS A 567 -29.96 -20.26 11.26
C LYS A 567 -29.24 -19.73 10.02
N ARG A 568 -27.98 -19.32 10.17
CA ARG A 568 -27.17 -18.85 9.05
C ARG A 568 -26.98 -19.93 7.98
N GLU A 569 -26.72 -21.18 8.38
CA GLU A 569 -26.64 -22.31 7.43
C GLU A 569 -27.97 -22.53 6.69
N LYS A 570 -29.11 -22.49 7.40
CA LYS A 570 -30.46 -22.59 6.79
C LYS A 570 -30.72 -21.46 5.80
N LEU A 571 -30.33 -20.22 6.14
CA LEU A 571 -30.44 -19.07 5.24
C LEU A 571 -29.56 -19.24 3.99
N ILE A 572 -28.30 -19.69 4.14
CA ILE A 572 -27.39 -20.00 3.02
C ILE A 572 -27.99 -21.09 2.12
N LYS A 573 -28.47 -22.21 2.69
CA LYS A 573 -29.13 -23.30 1.95
C LYS A 573 -30.46 -22.89 1.28
N SER A 574 -31.10 -21.80 1.73
CA SER A 574 -32.26 -21.19 1.06
C SER A 574 -31.92 -20.18 -0.04
N PHE A 575 -30.67 -19.73 -0.08
CA PHE A 575 -30.16 -18.70 -0.99
C PHE A 575 -29.37 -19.29 -2.16
N LEU A 576 -28.61 -20.35 -1.91
CA LEU A 576 -27.79 -21.09 -2.89
C LEU A 576 -28.43 -22.45 -3.22
N LYS A 577 -28.10 -23.05 -4.37
CA LYS A 577 -28.45 -24.45 -4.64
C LYS A 577 -27.43 -25.37 -3.99
N CYS A 578 -27.79 -25.96 -2.86
CA CYS A 578 -26.98 -26.93 -2.12
C CYS A 578 -27.71 -28.28 -2.04
N LYS A 579 -26.98 -29.39 -1.87
CA LYS A 579 -27.60 -30.63 -1.39
C LYS A 579 -28.03 -30.46 0.07
N GLU A 580 -29.10 -31.15 0.48
CA GLU A 580 -29.65 -31.04 1.84
C GLU A 580 -28.64 -31.48 2.91
N ASP A 581 -27.89 -32.56 2.61
CA ASP A 581 -26.89 -33.22 3.44
C ASP A 581 -25.49 -32.57 3.39
N ALA A 582 -25.25 -31.63 2.48
CA ALA A 582 -23.94 -30.98 2.33
C ALA A 582 -23.61 -30.05 3.52
N ASN A 583 -22.37 -30.12 4.00
CA ASN A 583 -21.83 -29.18 4.98
C ASN A 583 -21.28 -27.92 4.27
N VAL A 584 -22.02 -26.81 4.33
CA VAL A 584 -21.68 -25.56 3.63
C VAL A 584 -21.24 -24.50 4.64
N ALA A 585 -19.93 -24.35 4.81
CA ALA A 585 -19.31 -23.44 5.77
C ALA A 585 -18.79 -22.18 5.07
N ILE A 586 -19.63 -21.14 5.00
CA ILE A 586 -19.22 -19.81 4.52
C ILE A 586 -18.95 -18.91 5.73
N VAL A 587 -17.76 -18.31 5.79
CA VAL A 587 -17.37 -17.35 6.82
C VAL A 587 -17.79 -15.95 6.38
N MET A 588 -18.55 -15.24 7.22
CA MET A 588 -19.09 -13.92 6.91
C MET A 588 -18.04 -12.80 7.03
N PRO A 589 -18.25 -11.63 6.40
CA PRO A 589 -19.24 -11.39 5.35
C PRO A 589 -18.83 -12.01 4.01
N PHE A 590 -19.79 -12.37 3.18
CA PHE A 590 -19.61 -12.66 1.76
C PHE A 590 -20.50 -11.74 0.90
N PHE A 591 -20.13 -11.54 -0.36
CA PHE A 591 -20.85 -10.67 -1.28
C PHE A 591 -21.33 -11.49 -2.49
N CYS A 592 -22.64 -11.51 -2.70
CA CYS A 592 -23.28 -12.20 -3.82
C CYS A 592 -24.44 -11.37 -4.36
N GLU A 593 -24.72 -11.48 -5.66
CA GLU A 593 -25.76 -10.70 -6.33
C GLU A 593 -27.14 -11.37 -6.29
N TYR A 594 -27.23 -12.64 -6.69
CA TYR A 594 -28.51 -13.34 -6.93
C TYR A 594 -28.66 -14.66 -6.16
N GLY A 595 -27.59 -15.45 -6.01
CA GLY A 595 -27.56 -16.72 -5.27
C GLY A 595 -28.14 -17.93 -6.03
N PHE A 596 -29.24 -17.75 -6.76
CA PHE A 596 -30.01 -18.85 -7.34
C PHE A 596 -29.37 -19.53 -8.56
N ASN A 597 -28.28 -19.01 -9.14
CA ASN A 597 -27.50 -19.73 -10.16
C ASN A 597 -26.16 -20.28 -9.63
N ILE A 598 -25.94 -20.24 -8.31
CA ILE A 598 -24.81 -20.88 -7.63
C ILE A 598 -25.20 -22.30 -7.27
N THR A 599 -24.37 -23.28 -7.66
CA THR A 599 -24.54 -24.70 -7.26
C THR A 599 -23.34 -25.19 -6.45
N LEU A 600 -23.59 -25.71 -5.25
CA LEU A 600 -22.60 -26.38 -4.41
C LEU A 600 -22.91 -27.88 -4.37
N GLU A 601 -22.05 -28.70 -4.99
CA GLU A 601 -22.31 -30.13 -5.23
C GLU A 601 -22.04 -31.05 -4.03
N GLY A 602 -21.69 -30.49 -2.87
CA GLY A 602 -21.37 -31.22 -1.63
C GLY A 602 -20.73 -30.29 -0.61
N ASP A 603 -19.91 -30.84 0.28
CA ASP A 603 -19.21 -30.07 1.32
C ASP A 603 -18.34 -28.97 0.71
N VAL A 604 -18.49 -27.72 1.16
CA VAL A 604 -17.72 -26.58 0.65
C VAL A 604 -17.39 -25.63 1.80
N PHE A 605 -16.12 -25.24 1.89
CA PHE A 605 -15.68 -24.16 2.78
C PHE A 605 -15.37 -22.89 1.98
N MET A 606 -15.77 -21.73 2.50
CA MET A 606 -15.47 -20.44 1.91
C MET A 606 -15.07 -19.40 2.97
N GLY A 607 -13.87 -18.83 2.81
CA GLY A 607 -13.33 -17.81 3.70
C GLY A 607 -14.02 -16.45 3.57
N THR A 608 -13.81 -15.60 4.57
CA THR A 608 -14.40 -14.26 4.67
C THR A 608 -14.01 -13.33 3.51
N GLY A 609 -14.92 -12.42 3.14
CA GLY A 609 -14.70 -11.37 2.14
C GLY A 609 -14.79 -11.80 0.69
N CYS A 610 -15.26 -13.02 0.39
CA CYS A 610 -15.39 -13.48 -0.99
C CYS A 610 -16.47 -12.69 -1.76
N THR A 611 -16.20 -12.37 -3.02
CA THR A 611 -17.12 -11.67 -3.93
C THR A 611 -17.47 -12.55 -5.10
N ILE A 612 -18.76 -12.81 -5.30
CA ILE A 612 -19.27 -13.77 -6.27
C ILE A 612 -20.34 -13.13 -7.12
N LEU A 613 -20.10 -13.07 -8.43
CA LEU A 613 -21.11 -12.77 -9.42
C LEU A 613 -21.67 -14.10 -9.97
N ASP A 614 -22.98 -14.15 -10.20
CA ASP A 614 -23.73 -15.42 -10.22
C ASP A 614 -23.55 -16.25 -11.52
N VAL A 615 -23.95 -17.53 -11.51
CA VAL A 615 -23.75 -18.57 -12.53
C VAL A 615 -22.40 -19.29 -12.40
N PHE A 616 -22.24 -20.08 -11.34
CA PHE A 616 -21.09 -20.98 -11.21
C PHE A 616 -21.39 -22.24 -10.36
N THR A 617 -20.55 -23.26 -10.54
CA THR A 617 -20.63 -24.53 -9.81
C THR A 617 -19.35 -24.80 -9.04
N ILE A 618 -19.46 -25.30 -7.81
CA ILE A 618 -18.34 -25.80 -6.99
C ILE A 618 -18.56 -27.29 -6.68
N GLY A 619 -17.57 -28.11 -7.01
CA GLY A 619 -17.52 -29.53 -6.65
C GLY A 619 -17.25 -29.75 -5.16
N GLU A 620 -17.71 -30.89 -4.65
CA GLU A 620 -17.51 -31.35 -3.27
C GLU A 620 -16.07 -31.25 -2.74
N ARG A 621 -15.94 -31.09 -1.41
CA ARG A 621 -14.67 -30.98 -0.65
C ARG A 621 -13.75 -29.83 -1.09
N THR A 622 -14.29 -28.82 -1.77
CA THR A 622 -13.52 -27.67 -2.24
C THR A 622 -13.37 -26.59 -1.17
N LEU A 623 -12.16 -26.04 -1.07
CA LEU A 623 -11.79 -25.00 -0.12
C LEU A 623 -11.53 -23.68 -0.85
N ILE A 624 -12.35 -22.67 -0.58
CA ILE A 624 -12.17 -21.30 -1.08
C ILE A 624 -11.57 -20.43 0.03
N GLY A 625 -10.39 -19.85 -0.22
CA GLY A 625 -9.72 -18.94 0.71
C GLY A 625 -10.40 -17.57 0.84
N PRO A 626 -10.01 -16.74 1.82
CA PRO A 626 -10.64 -15.45 2.04
C PRO A 626 -10.36 -14.45 0.90
N ASN A 627 -11.31 -13.54 0.65
CA ASN A 627 -11.25 -12.49 -0.38
C ASN A 627 -11.14 -12.98 -1.83
N VAL A 628 -11.46 -14.25 -2.10
CA VAL A 628 -11.51 -14.79 -3.48
C VAL A 628 -12.64 -14.12 -4.26
N GLN A 629 -12.37 -13.81 -5.52
CA GLN A 629 -13.30 -13.15 -6.42
C GLN A 629 -13.65 -14.06 -7.59
N ILE A 630 -14.94 -14.31 -7.80
CA ILE A 630 -15.47 -15.17 -8.87
C ILE A 630 -16.34 -14.30 -9.76
N TYR A 631 -15.91 -14.09 -11.00
CA TYR A 631 -16.54 -13.18 -11.95
C TYR A 631 -17.06 -13.94 -13.16
N THR A 632 -18.35 -13.86 -13.40
CA THR A 632 -19.07 -14.53 -14.49
C THR A 632 -19.69 -13.56 -15.51
N PRO A 633 -20.10 -12.31 -15.20
CA PRO A 633 -20.70 -11.43 -16.21
C PRO A 633 -19.65 -10.95 -17.21
N VAL A 634 -20.09 -10.79 -18.45
CA VAL A 634 -19.34 -10.19 -19.54
C VAL A 634 -20.25 -9.24 -20.32
N HIS A 635 -19.64 -8.18 -20.82
CA HIS A 635 -20.29 -7.18 -21.66
C HIS A 635 -19.71 -7.23 -23.09
N PRO A 636 -20.40 -6.65 -24.09
CA PRO A 636 -19.81 -6.42 -25.41
C PRO A 636 -18.50 -5.63 -25.29
N LEU A 637 -17.50 -6.01 -26.10
CA LEU A 637 -16.21 -5.33 -26.10
C LEU A 637 -16.27 -3.95 -26.74
N LYS A 638 -17.15 -3.75 -27.73
CA LYS A 638 -17.33 -2.46 -28.39
C LYS A 638 -18.16 -1.52 -27.50
N PRO A 639 -17.72 -0.28 -27.23
CA PRO A 639 -18.46 0.68 -26.40
C PRO A 639 -19.90 0.93 -26.88
N GLU A 640 -20.13 0.90 -28.19
CA GLU A 640 -21.40 1.18 -28.85
C GLU A 640 -22.40 0.04 -28.62
N GLU A 641 -21.92 -1.21 -28.69
CA GLU A 641 -22.71 -2.41 -28.37
C GLU A 641 -22.98 -2.53 -26.86
N ARG A 642 -22.00 -2.12 -26.03
CA ARG A 642 -22.09 -2.12 -24.57
C ARG A 642 -23.02 -1.03 -24.02
N ASN A 643 -23.17 0.09 -24.74
CA ASN A 643 -24.13 1.16 -24.47
C ASN A 643 -24.24 1.58 -22.98
N GLY A 644 -23.11 1.66 -22.27
CA GLY A 644 -23.08 2.03 -20.84
C GLY A 644 -23.85 1.06 -19.94
N VAL A 645 -24.90 1.57 -19.27
CA VAL A 645 -25.84 0.79 -18.44
C VAL A 645 -27.12 0.39 -19.17
N GLN A 646 -27.20 0.71 -20.47
CA GLN A 646 -28.37 0.48 -21.33
C GLN A 646 -28.12 -0.62 -22.37
N GLY A 647 -26.91 -1.20 -22.41
CA GLY A 647 -26.60 -2.35 -23.25
C GLY A 647 -26.83 -3.67 -22.54
N LYS A 648 -26.86 -4.75 -23.32
CA LYS A 648 -27.03 -6.11 -22.79
C LYS A 648 -25.71 -6.67 -22.26
N GLU A 649 -25.82 -7.53 -21.25
CA GLU A 649 -24.73 -8.34 -20.70
C GLU A 649 -25.14 -9.83 -20.71
N TRP A 650 -24.19 -10.74 -20.47
CA TRP A 650 -24.48 -12.17 -20.30
C TRP A 650 -23.46 -12.80 -19.37
N ALA A 651 -23.80 -13.95 -18.77
CA ALA A 651 -22.87 -14.70 -17.94
C ALA A 651 -22.06 -15.72 -18.78
N LYS A 652 -20.79 -15.90 -18.45
CA LYS A 652 -20.01 -17.09 -18.82
C LYS A 652 -19.79 -17.93 -17.56
N PRO A 653 -20.44 -19.11 -17.46
CA PRO A 653 -20.37 -19.94 -16.26
C PRO A 653 -18.94 -20.29 -15.85
N ILE A 654 -18.66 -20.27 -14.55
CA ILE A 654 -17.43 -20.83 -13.99
C ILE A 654 -17.72 -22.22 -13.42
N LYS A 655 -16.79 -23.17 -13.60
CA LYS A 655 -16.85 -24.47 -12.93
C LYS A 655 -15.58 -24.70 -12.13
N ILE A 656 -15.72 -24.93 -10.83
CA ILE A 656 -14.63 -25.39 -9.96
C ILE A 656 -14.92 -26.87 -9.65
N GLY A 657 -14.00 -27.75 -10.01
CA GLY A 657 -14.07 -29.18 -9.75
C GLY A 657 -14.03 -29.51 -8.26
N LYS A 658 -14.14 -30.79 -7.93
CA LYS A 658 -14.04 -31.26 -6.54
C LYS A 658 -12.61 -31.25 -6.02
N ASP A 659 -12.46 -31.36 -4.71
CA ASP A 659 -11.16 -31.46 -4.02
C ASP A 659 -10.19 -30.29 -4.35
N CYS A 660 -10.71 -29.15 -4.79
CA CYS A 660 -9.90 -28.00 -5.21
C CYS A 660 -9.54 -27.10 -4.01
N TRP A 661 -8.41 -26.39 -4.11
CA TRP A 661 -8.04 -25.33 -3.16
C TRP A 661 -7.76 -24.01 -3.88
N ILE A 662 -8.59 -23.01 -3.62
CA ILE A 662 -8.43 -21.66 -4.18
C ILE A 662 -7.84 -20.75 -3.11
N GLY A 663 -6.56 -20.39 -3.28
CA GLY A 663 -5.83 -19.53 -2.34
C GLY A 663 -6.43 -18.13 -2.23
N GLY A 664 -6.32 -17.53 -1.03
CA GLY A 664 -6.94 -16.25 -0.71
C GLY A 664 -6.57 -15.11 -1.69
N ALA A 665 -7.52 -14.22 -1.92
CA ALA A 665 -7.44 -13.11 -2.89
C ALA A 665 -7.15 -13.51 -4.35
N ALA A 666 -7.35 -14.79 -4.73
CA ALA A 666 -7.37 -15.18 -6.14
C ALA A 666 -8.62 -14.66 -6.86
N ILE A 667 -8.50 -14.43 -8.16
CA ILE A 667 -9.56 -13.97 -9.07
C ILE A 667 -9.77 -15.04 -10.14
N ILE A 668 -10.99 -15.54 -10.29
CA ILE A 668 -11.39 -16.47 -11.35
C ILE A 668 -12.21 -15.72 -12.40
N CYS A 669 -11.73 -15.72 -13.65
CA CYS A 669 -12.34 -14.95 -14.74
C CYS A 669 -13.50 -15.70 -15.44
N PRO A 670 -14.39 -14.98 -16.16
CA PRO A 670 -15.59 -15.56 -16.76
C PRO A 670 -15.31 -16.71 -17.72
N GLY A 671 -16.04 -17.81 -17.57
CA GLY A 671 -15.95 -18.99 -18.46
C GLY A 671 -14.86 -20.00 -18.10
N VAL A 672 -14.14 -19.83 -16.99
CA VAL A 672 -13.05 -20.72 -16.58
C VAL A 672 -13.57 -22.00 -15.92
N THR A 673 -13.01 -23.14 -16.35
CA THR A 673 -13.10 -24.43 -15.67
C THR A 673 -11.80 -24.75 -14.93
N ILE A 674 -11.90 -25.08 -13.65
CA ILE A 674 -10.80 -25.61 -12.83
C ILE A 674 -11.08 -27.10 -12.59
N GLY A 675 -10.22 -27.98 -13.09
CA GLY A 675 -10.36 -29.42 -12.95
C GLY A 675 -10.06 -29.93 -11.55
N ASP A 676 -10.64 -31.08 -11.20
CA ASP A 676 -10.58 -31.71 -9.88
C ASP A 676 -9.17 -31.80 -9.27
N GLY A 677 -9.07 -31.62 -7.95
CA GLY A 677 -7.81 -31.72 -7.19
C GLY A 677 -6.81 -30.59 -7.46
N SER A 678 -7.21 -29.50 -8.12
CA SER A 678 -6.31 -28.42 -8.49
C SER A 678 -6.15 -27.35 -7.39
N THR A 679 -4.97 -26.74 -7.36
CA THR A 679 -4.66 -25.63 -6.46
C THR A 679 -4.41 -24.34 -7.24
N VAL A 680 -5.08 -23.27 -6.84
CA VAL A 680 -4.79 -21.91 -7.28
C VAL A 680 -4.06 -21.18 -6.17
N GLY A 681 -2.86 -20.66 -6.46
CA GLY A 681 -2.08 -19.89 -5.49
C GLY A 681 -2.75 -18.56 -5.10
N ALA A 682 -2.53 -18.10 -3.88
CA ALA A 682 -3.07 -16.83 -3.38
C ALA A 682 -2.69 -15.63 -4.28
N GLY A 683 -3.63 -14.70 -4.48
CA GLY A 683 -3.44 -13.50 -5.31
C GLY A 683 -3.33 -13.75 -6.82
N SER A 684 -3.66 -14.95 -7.30
CA SER A 684 -3.56 -15.31 -8.73
C SER A 684 -4.77 -14.84 -9.53
N VAL A 685 -4.59 -14.59 -10.83
CA VAL A 685 -5.69 -14.24 -11.76
C VAL A 685 -5.83 -15.34 -12.81
N VAL A 686 -6.82 -16.21 -12.65
CA VAL A 686 -7.05 -17.38 -13.50
C VAL A 686 -7.86 -16.96 -14.72
N THR A 687 -7.19 -16.83 -15.87
CA THR A 687 -7.78 -16.33 -17.13
C THR A 687 -7.98 -17.42 -18.19
N LYS A 688 -7.76 -18.68 -17.84
CA LYS A 688 -7.83 -19.87 -18.70
C LYS A 688 -8.16 -21.08 -17.84
N ASP A 689 -8.69 -22.12 -18.47
CA ASP A 689 -8.96 -23.39 -17.81
C ASP A 689 -7.70 -24.00 -17.19
N VAL A 690 -7.91 -24.71 -16.09
CA VAL A 690 -6.88 -25.40 -15.31
C VAL A 690 -7.16 -26.89 -15.40
N GLU A 691 -6.24 -27.64 -16.02
CA GLU A 691 -6.28 -29.10 -16.06
C GLU A 691 -6.37 -29.69 -14.64
N PRO A 692 -7.05 -30.84 -14.44
CA PRO A 692 -7.09 -31.52 -13.15
C PRO A 692 -5.70 -31.74 -12.53
N ARG A 693 -5.67 -31.79 -11.19
CA ARG A 693 -4.47 -32.00 -10.37
C ARG A 693 -3.32 -31.06 -10.74
N CYS A 694 -3.60 -29.77 -10.94
CA CYS A 694 -2.57 -28.78 -11.26
C CYS A 694 -2.44 -27.72 -10.16
N LEU A 695 -1.20 -27.36 -9.83
CA LEU A 695 -0.89 -26.12 -9.11
C LEU A 695 -0.67 -25.02 -10.14
N VAL A 696 -1.53 -23.99 -10.13
CA VAL A 696 -1.36 -22.77 -10.91
C VAL A 696 -1.18 -21.56 -10.00
N ALA A 697 -0.34 -20.60 -10.37
CA ALA A 697 -0.35 -19.28 -9.72
C ALA A 697 0.14 -18.14 -10.61
N GLY A 698 -0.04 -16.91 -10.13
CA GLY A 698 0.43 -15.68 -10.77
C GLY A 698 -0.68 -14.85 -11.42
N ASN A 699 -0.30 -13.70 -11.98
CA ASN A 699 -1.19 -12.81 -12.72
C ASN A 699 -0.61 -12.51 -14.11
N PRO A 700 -1.17 -13.07 -15.19
CA PRO A 700 -2.17 -14.14 -15.22
C PRO A 700 -1.59 -15.49 -14.72
N ALA A 701 -2.44 -16.37 -14.22
CA ALA A 701 -2.04 -17.64 -13.63
C ALA A 701 -1.39 -18.58 -14.67
N ARG A 702 -0.38 -19.32 -14.24
CA ARG A 702 0.35 -20.31 -15.05
C ARG A 702 0.56 -21.59 -14.26
N LEU A 703 0.63 -22.72 -14.97
CA LEU A 703 1.03 -24.01 -14.40
C LEU A 703 2.41 -23.90 -13.76
N ILE A 704 2.49 -24.23 -12.48
CA ILE A 704 3.73 -24.36 -11.72
C ILE A 704 4.18 -25.82 -11.71
N LYS A 705 3.25 -26.73 -11.39
CA LYS A 705 3.47 -28.18 -11.44
C LYS A 705 2.15 -28.93 -11.55
N ARG A 706 2.22 -30.19 -11.99
CA ARG A 706 1.16 -31.17 -11.77
C ARG A 706 1.29 -31.74 -10.34
N ILE A 707 0.21 -32.31 -9.84
CA ILE A 707 0.08 -32.88 -8.49
C ILE A 707 -0.12 -34.39 -8.69
N ASP A 708 0.89 -35.16 -8.31
CA ASP A 708 0.85 -36.63 -8.34
C ASP A 708 -0.27 -37.20 -7.48
#